data_AF-A0A2G9R3P4-F1
#
_entry.id   AF-A0A2G9R3P4-F1
#
_cell.length_a   1.000
_cell.length_b   1.000
_cell.length_c   1.000
_cell.angle_alpha   90.00
_cell.angle_beta   90.00
_cell.angle_gamma   90.00
#
_symmetry.space_group_name_H-M   'P 1'
#
loop_
_entity.id
_entity.type
_entity.pdbx_description
1 polymer ?
#
loop_
_entity_poly.entity_id
_entity_poly.type
_entity_poly.pdbx_seq_one_letter_code
_entity_poly.pdbx_strand_id
1 'polypeptide(L)'
;LVSVLREVKYLQTLRMETIPKEAEDIFSTKESYRQYTANLELTTNWYNKVISTILEVEFPLVEGQLKEIDVRLKPAEETLNWKAIVQLDLVIPDMVFRPSLDLGASDGLYDIIEGLINDIYKISSLVPRVSKTSSFPNYQADMEDMVDLADMRNFLMENVQNIMSMCTEYRNSFDHYSYLYVDDRKEFMRQFLLYGHVLTAEEIEAHAEDGVPETPPTLGQFREQIDSYENIYEKVSSMEPVNVFEGWMKVDAQPFKSALLNVIKRWSLMFKQHLIDHVTNSLADLEEFIKVAERGLSKQLKEGDYNGLVEIMGQLMAVKDRQNSTDELFEPLKQTIELLKVYEQELPDEVYKQLEELPEKWNNIKKMAITVKQQVAPLQANEVTLLRRKCASFDVEQFRFREQFRKEAPFRFNSVLPYQMLDNKHMEIQKMETIMASIFESAALFEVSVPDYRQLKQCRKEVCLLKELWDMITLVTSSMDDWQTTKWREINVENMDLECKRFAKDIRNLDKEMRAWDAFLGLDNQVKNILTSLRAVAELQNPAIRERHWSQLMQATGVRFTMDEDTTLADLLKLNLHNFEDEVRGIVDKAVKEMGMEKVLKELDATWSAMNFQYEPHPRTSVPLIKSDEELIETLEDNQVQLQNLMTSKYIAFFLEEVSGWQKKLSSADSVISIWFEVQRTWSHLESIFIGSDDIRAQLPEVLVNLPFQCPL
;
A
#
# COMPACT_ATOMS: atom_id res chain seq x y z
N LEU A 1 4.64 68.89 32.68
CA LEU A 1 3.33 69.14 32.04
C LEU A 1 2.91 70.61 32.11
N VAL A 2 2.78 71.22 33.30
CA VAL A 2 2.34 72.63 33.47
C VAL A 2 3.20 73.63 32.68
N SER A 3 4.52 73.46 32.64
CA SER A 3 5.43 74.33 31.87
C SER A 3 5.19 74.22 30.36
N VAL A 4 4.98 73.01 29.83
CA VAL A 4 4.72 72.77 28.40
C VAL A 4 3.36 73.35 27.98
N LEU A 5 2.32 73.12 28.79
CA LEU A 5 0.98 73.68 28.53
C LEU A 5 0.97 75.21 28.60
N ARG A 6 1.77 75.80 29.50
CA ARG A 6 1.94 77.24 29.61
C ARG A 6 2.67 77.83 28.38
N GLU A 7 3.72 77.17 27.91
CA GLU A 7 4.46 77.58 26.72
C GLU A 7 3.57 77.53 25.46
N VAL A 8 2.81 76.46 25.27
CA VAL A 8 1.86 76.34 24.14
C VAL A 8 0.77 77.41 24.21
N LYS A 9 0.27 77.75 25.42
CA LYS A 9 -0.68 78.87 25.60
C LYS A 9 -0.07 80.21 25.20
N TYR A 10 1.18 80.49 25.59
CA TYR A 10 1.87 81.73 25.22
C TYR A 10 2.13 81.80 23.71
N LEU A 11 2.53 80.68 23.10
CA LEU A 11 2.77 80.57 21.66
C LEU A 11 1.48 80.74 20.84
N GLN A 12 0.34 80.19 21.29
CA GLN A 12 -0.97 80.45 20.67
C GLN A 12 -1.41 81.91 20.83
N THR A 13 -1.13 82.54 21.99
CA THR A 13 -1.50 83.94 22.25
C THR A 13 -0.66 84.93 21.41
N LEU A 14 0.58 84.57 21.10
CA LEU A 14 1.51 85.35 20.27
C LEU A 14 1.32 85.13 18.75
N ARG A 15 0.38 84.26 18.32
CA ARG A 15 0.07 83.94 16.91
C ARG A 15 1.30 83.54 16.05
N MET A 16 2.16 82.67 16.58
CA MET A 16 3.24 82.06 15.79
C MET A 16 2.71 80.90 14.94
N GLU A 17 3.16 80.78 13.69
CA GLU A 17 2.56 79.89 12.67
C GLU A 17 2.92 78.39 12.79
N THR A 18 3.87 77.99 13.64
CA THR A 18 4.27 76.57 13.74
C THR A 18 4.41 76.12 15.19
N ILE A 19 3.31 75.64 15.77
CA ILE A 19 3.33 74.80 16.97
C ILE A 19 3.38 73.33 16.48
N PRO A 20 4.30 72.48 16.98
CA PRO A 20 4.31 71.06 16.66
C PRO A 20 2.95 70.43 17.01
N LYS A 21 2.38 69.62 16.10
CA LYS A 21 1.03 69.04 16.27
C LYS A 21 0.92 68.24 17.57
N GLU A 22 2.00 67.56 17.96
CA GLU A 22 2.09 66.79 19.20
C GLU A 22 1.92 67.67 20.45
N ALA A 23 2.39 68.93 20.41
CA ALA A 23 2.24 69.87 21.50
C ALA A 23 0.83 70.51 21.54
N GLU A 24 0.19 70.66 20.37
CA GLU A 24 -1.18 71.16 20.24
C GLU A 24 -2.22 70.11 20.70
N ASP A 25 -2.00 68.83 20.39
CA ASP A 25 -2.82 67.70 20.85
C ASP A 25 -2.73 67.49 22.38
N ILE A 26 -1.55 67.69 22.97
CA ILE A 26 -1.39 67.67 24.44
C ILE A 26 -2.09 68.89 25.08
N PHE A 27 -2.15 70.03 24.38
CA PHE A 27 -2.82 71.22 24.88
C PHE A 27 -4.35 71.17 24.76
N SER A 28 -4.90 70.46 23.77
CA SER A 28 -6.36 70.30 23.60
C SER A 28 -6.99 69.53 24.76
N THR A 29 -6.24 68.61 25.37
CA THR A 29 -6.64 67.77 26.52
C THR A 29 -6.29 68.39 27.89
N LYS A 30 -5.82 69.64 27.92
CA LYS A 30 -5.30 70.32 29.13
C LYS A 30 -6.27 70.36 30.31
N GLU A 31 -7.57 70.52 30.06
CA GLU A 31 -8.59 70.70 31.11
C GLU A 31 -8.75 69.39 31.89
N SER A 32 -8.83 68.28 31.16
CA SER A 32 -8.90 66.92 31.71
C SER A 32 -7.62 66.58 32.50
N TYR A 33 -6.44 66.87 31.95
CA TYR A 33 -5.18 66.66 32.67
C TYR A 33 -5.09 67.49 33.94
N ARG A 34 -5.54 68.75 33.91
CA ARG A 34 -5.56 69.62 35.09
C ARG A 34 -6.52 69.08 36.17
N GLN A 35 -7.68 68.56 35.77
CA GLN A 35 -8.65 68.02 36.71
C GLN A 35 -8.17 66.70 37.34
N TYR A 36 -7.56 65.82 36.54
CA TYR A 36 -6.96 64.59 37.07
C TYR A 36 -5.77 64.86 37.97
N THR A 37 -4.85 65.76 37.59
CA THR A 37 -3.72 66.13 38.45
C THR A 37 -4.16 66.82 39.74
N ALA A 38 -5.17 67.68 39.70
CA ALA A 38 -5.72 68.30 40.90
C ALA A 38 -6.39 67.28 41.84
N ASN A 39 -7.15 66.32 41.29
CA ASN A 39 -7.76 65.25 42.09
C ASN A 39 -6.71 64.31 42.68
N LEU A 40 -5.65 63.99 41.92
CA LEU A 40 -4.55 63.17 42.41
C LEU A 40 -3.77 63.89 43.51
N GLU A 41 -3.40 65.17 43.31
CA GLU A 41 -2.75 65.98 44.35
C GLU A 41 -3.59 66.11 45.61
N LEU A 42 -4.91 66.32 45.48
CA LEU A 42 -5.82 66.31 46.63
C LEU A 42 -5.76 64.96 47.34
N THR A 43 -5.92 63.86 46.62
CA THR A 43 -5.93 62.50 47.19
C THR A 43 -4.61 62.19 47.90
N THR A 44 -3.47 62.49 47.29
CA THR A 44 -2.14 62.31 47.87
C THR A 44 -1.94 63.20 49.09
N ASN A 45 -2.41 64.45 49.06
CA ASN A 45 -2.31 65.35 50.22
C ASN A 45 -3.17 64.88 51.40
N TRP A 46 -4.38 64.38 51.15
CA TRP A 46 -5.23 63.81 52.19
C TRP A 46 -4.61 62.54 52.79
N TYR A 47 -4.06 61.65 51.95
CA TYR A 47 -3.35 60.45 52.39
C TYR A 47 -2.13 60.77 53.27
N ASN A 48 -1.27 61.67 52.81
CA ASN A 48 -0.09 62.12 53.56
C ASN A 48 -0.47 62.85 54.86
N LYS A 49 -1.59 63.59 54.86
CA LYS A 49 -2.11 64.21 56.08
C LYS A 49 -2.60 63.18 57.08
N VAL A 50 -3.28 62.12 56.64
CA VAL A 50 -3.71 61.01 57.51
C VAL A 50 -2.50 60.31 58.13
N ILE A 51 -1.47 59.98 57.34
CA ILE A 51 -0.23 59.35 57.86
C ILE A 51 0.51 60.26 58.84
N SER A 52 0.58 61.57 58.58
CA SER A 52 1.36 62.50 59.42
C SER A 52 0.63 62.96 60.69
N THR A 53 -0.69 62.77 60.78
CA THR A 53 -1.50 63.23 61.93
C THR A 53 -2.03 62.11 62.82
N ILE A 54 -1.93 60.85 62.40
CA ILE A 54 -2.29 59.68 63.23
C ILE A 54 -1.30 59.52 64.39
N LEU A 55 -1.83 59.36 65.60
CA LEU A 55 -1.05 59.06 66.81
C LEU A 55 -0.70 57.55 66.87
N GLU A 56 0.42 57.18 67.50
CA GLU A 56 0.91 55.78 67.56
C GLU A 56 -0.12 54.79 68.13
N VAL A 57 -1.03 55.26 69.00
CA VAL A 57 -2.09 54.44 69.60
C VAL A 57 -3.29 54.23 68.67
N GLU A 58 -3.47 55.08 67.67
CA GLU A 58 -4.58 55.02 66.68
C GLU A 58 -4.17 54.28 65.41
N PHE A 59 -2.86 54.19 65.13
CA PHE A 59 -2.31 53.51 63.97
C PHE A 59 -2.81 52.06 63.76
N PRO A 60 -2.90 51.19 64.79
CA PRO A 60 -3.33 49.81 64.60
C PRO A 60 -4.79 49.67 64.13
N LEU A 61 -5.62 50.69 64.34
CA LEU A 61 -7.04 50.67 63.94
C LEU A 61 -7.22 50.98 62.44
N VAL A 62 -6.29 51.74 61.84
CA VAL A 62 -6.37 52.23 60.45
C VAL A 62 -5.35 51.54 59.55
N GLU A 63 -4.37 50.81 60.13
CA GLU A 63 -3.29 50.12 59.40
C GLU A 63 -3.81 49.19 58.29
N GLY A 64 -4.91 48.47 58.53
CA GLY A 64 -5.51 47.59 57.52
C GLY A 64 -6.03 48.34 56.29
N GLN A 65 -6.63 49.52 56.49
CA GLN A 65 -7.19 50.35 55.42
C GLN A 65 -6.09 51.09 54.65
N LEU A 66 -5.03 51.53 55.34
CA LEU A 66 -3.86 52.15 54.70
C LEU A 66 -3.11 51.14 53.81
N LYS A 67 -2.92 49.90 54.27
CA LYS A 67 -2.33 48.84 53.46
C LYS A 67 -3.17 48.52 52.22
N GLU A 68 -4.49 48.55 52.32
CA GLU A 68 -5.35 48.33 51.14
C GLU A 68 -5.21 49.46 50.11
N ILE A 69 -5.07 50.71 50.56
CA ILE A 69 -4.80 51.87 49.70
C ILE A 69 -3.43 51.75 49.02
N ASP A 70 -2.38 51.39 49.77
CA ASP A 70 -1.03 51.18 49.22
C ASP A 70 -1.00 50.07 48.17
N VAL A 71 -1.74 48.97 48.40
CA VAL A 71 -1.86 47.86 47.44
C VAL A 71 -2.59 48.30 46.17
N ARG A 72 -3.55 49.23 46.25
CA ARG A 72 -4.24 49.78 45.06
C ARG A 72 -3.45 50.86 44.34
N LEU A 73 -2.58 51.60 45.03
CA LEU A 73 -1.70 52.60 44.43
C LEU A 73 -0.53 51.96 43.67
N LYS A 74 0.01 50.84 44.15
CA LYS A 74 1.14 50.13 43.54
C LYS A 74 0.96 49.81 42.04
N PRO A 75 -0.18 49.22 41.61
CA PRO A 75 -0.45 48.97 40.19
C PRO A 75 -0.56 50.26 39.38
N ALA A 76 -1.11 51.32 39.96
CA ALA A 76 -1.23 52.61 39.28
C ALA A 76 0.13 53.29 39.05
N GLU A 77 1.09 53.10 39.95
CA GLU A 77 2.47 53.59 39.80
C GLU A 77 3.29 52.75 38.81
N GLU A 78 3.10 51.42 38.79
CA GLU A 78 3.98 50.51 38.06
C GLU A 78 3.48 50.12 36.65
N THR A 79 2.17 50.15 36.38
CA THR A 79 1.60 49.53 35.16
C THR A 79 0.73 50.40 34.25
N LEU A 80 0.20 51.54 34.72
CA LEU A 80 -0.70 52.36 33.91
C LEU A 80 0.06 53.29 32.94
N ASN A 81 0.44 52.75 31.78
CA ASN A 81 1.02 53.47 30.64
C ASN A 81 -0.05 53.57 29.54
N TRP A 82 -0.44 54.77 29.12
CA TRP A 82 -1.61 55.04 28.24
C TRP A 82 -1.52 54.56 26.77
N LYS A 83 -0.82 53.47 26.45
CA LYS A 83 -0.78 52.90 25.09
C LYS A 83 -1.09 51.41 25.13
N ALA A 84 -2.11 50.96 24.41
CA ALA A 84 -2.31 49.54 24.13
C ALA A 84 -1.16 49.08 23.21
N ILE A 85 -0.30 48.20 23.72
CA ILE A 85 0.83 47.64 22.98
C ILE A 85 0.51 46.20 22.65
N VAL A 86 0.55 45.85 21.37
CA VAL A 86 0.49 44.47 20.90
C VAL A 86 1.83 44.09 20.29
N GLN A 87 2.39 42.97 20.73
CA GLN A 87 3.66 42.46 20.22
C GLN A 87 3.38 41.46 19.10
N LEU A 88 4.12 41.58 18.00
CA LEU A 88 4.16 40.60 16.93
C LEU A 88 5.37 39.70 17.16
N ASP A 89 5.11 38.44 17.50
CA ASP A 89 6.11 37.40 17.72
C ASP A 89 6.11 36.40 16.56
N LEU A 90 7.30 35.86 16.23
CA LEU A 90 7.43 34.70 15.34
C LEU A 90 7.56 33.43 16.20
N VAL A 91 6.49 32.64 16.28
CA VAL A 91 6.47 31.33 16.94
C VAL A 91 6.31 30.27 15.85
N ILE A 92 7.43 29.84 15.27
CA ILE A 92 7.46 28.91 14.13
C ILE A 92 6.48 27.74 14.36
N PRO A 93 5.51 27.51 13.45
CA PRO A 93 5.40 28.07 12.10
C PRO A 93 4.59 29.37 11.97
N ASP A 94 4.03 29.93 13.05
CA ASP A 94 3.02 30.99 13.00
C ASP A 94 3.55 32.36 13.46
N MET A 95 3.02 33.43 12.84
CA MET A 95 3.16 34.79 13.34
C MET A 95 2.02 35.07 14.32
N VAL A 96 2.32 35.36 15.58
CA VAL A 96 1.32 35.46 16.65
C VAL A 96 1.36 36.85 17.27
N PHE A 97 0.17 37.45 17.44
CA PHE A 97 0.01 38.67 18.21
C PHE A 97 -0.16 38.35 19.70
N ARG A 98 0.48 39.14 20.56
CA ARG A 98 0.31 39.09 22.01
C ARG A 98 -0.09 40.47 22.56
N PRO A 99 -1.29 40.63 23.15
CA PRO A 99 -2.43 39.68 23.20
C PRO A 99 -2.99 39.32 21.82
N SER A 100 -3.74 38.21 21.72
CA SER A 100 -4.28 37.73 20.43
C SER A 100 -5.30 38.72 19.83
N LEU A 101 -5.25 38.85 18.51
CA LEU A 101 -6.19 39.63 17.69
C LEU A 101 -7.19 38.74 16.95
N ASP A 102 -7.28 37.46 17.29
CA ASP A 102 -8.23 36.53 16.68
C ASP A 102 -9.62 36.62 17.35
N LEU A 103 -10.68 36.61 16.54
CA LEU A 103 -12.07 36.63 17.03
C LEU A 103 -12.39 35.30 17.75
N GLY A 104 -12.71 35.37 19.05
CA GLY A 104 -13.07 34.21 19.88
C GLY A 104 -11.92 33.56 20.66
N ALA A 105 -10.71 34.14 20.63
CA ALA A 105 -9.63 33.73 21.53
C ALA A 105 -9.93 34.25 22.95
N SER A 106 -10.04 33.33 23.92
CA SER A 106 -10.17 33.70 25.34
C SER A 106 -8.96 34.53 25.77
N ASP A 107 -9.20 35.70 26.38
CA ASP A 107 -8.18 36.71 26.73
C ASP A 107 -7.58 37.48 25.53
N GLY A 108 -8.27 37.51 24.39
CA GLY A 108 -7.92 38.36 23.24
C GLY A 108 -8.22 39.84 23.47
N LEU A 109 -7.69 40.73 22.61
CA LEU A 109 -7.92 42.19 22.73
C LEU A 109 -9.43 42.54 22.71
N TYR A 110 -10.22 41.83 21.90
CA TYR A 110 -11.66 42.01 21.81
C TYR A 110 -12.35 41.72 23.16
N ASP A 111 -12.05 40.57 23.77
CA ASP A 111 -12.60 40.15 25.06
C ASP A 111 -12.15 41.08 26.20
N ILE A 112 -10.92 41.58 26.15
CA ILE A 112 -10.40 42.54 27.14
C ILE A 112 -11.18 43.85 27.07
N ILE A 113 -11.42 44.39 25.87
CA ILE A 113 -12.15 45.66 25.70
C ILE A 113 -13.63 45.46 26.02
N GLU A 114 -14.23 44.36 25.58
CA GLU A 114 -15.61 44.01 25.95
C GLU A 114 -15.76 43.83 27.47
N GLY A 115 -14.80 43.17 28.12
CA GLY A 115 -14.74 43.03 29.57
C GLY A 115 -14.69 44.38 30.28
N LEU A 116 -13.81 45.30 29.83
CA LEU A 116 -13.72 46.66 30.37
C LEU A 116 -15.03 47.43 30.21
N ILE A 117 -15.68 47.35 29.05
CA ILE A 117 -16.97 47.99 28.82
C ILE A 117 -18.03 47.41 29.76
N ASN A 118 -18.12 46.07 29.86
CA ASN A 118 -19.06 45.40 30.76
C ASN A 118 -18.82 45.78 32.22
N ASP A 119 -17.57 45.93 32.65
CA ASP A 119 -17.23 46.37 34.00
C ASP A 119 -17.63 47.83 34.24
N ILE A 120 -17.51 48.71 33.24
CA ILE A 120 -18.04 50.09 33.30
C ILE A 120 -19.57 50.06 33.52
N TYR A 121 -20.32 49.23 32.81
CA TYR A 121 -21.75 49.06 33.04
C TYR A 121 -22.05 48.53 34.45
N LYS A 122 -21.27 47.55 34.94
CA LYS A 122 -21.42 47.00 36.30
C LYS A 122 -21.17 48.03 37.41
N ILE A 123 -20.42 49.11 37.19
CA ILE A 123 -20.27 50.16 38.22
C ILE A 123 -21.63 50.72 38.64
N SER A 124 -22.58 50.85 37.70
CA SER A 124 -23.95 51.30 38.00
C SER A 124 -24.74 50.32 38.88
N SER A 125 -24.33 49.05 38.93
CA SER A 125 -24.92 48.03 39.80
C SER A 125 -24.57 48.21 41.27
N LEU A 126 -23.43 48.87 41.55
CA LEU A 126 -22.94 49.16 42.90
C LEU A 126 -23.72 50.29 43.57
N VAL A 127 -24.49 51.06 42.81
CA VAL A 127 -25.31 52.16 43.33
C VAL A 127 -26.74 51.65 43.58
N PRO A 128 -27.17 51.50 44.84
CA PRO A 128 -28.52 51.04 45.15
C PRO A 128 -29.55 52.10 44.77
N ARG A 129 -30.67 51.65 44.18
CA ARG A 129 -31.74 52.53 43.71
C ARG A 129 -32.58 53.07 44.89
N VAL A 130 -32.77 54.39 44.92
CA VAL A 130 -33.53 55.08 45.99
C VAL A 130 -35.05 54.90 45.81
N SER A 131 -35.52 54.68 44.58
CA SER A 131 -36.93 54.52 44.25
C SER A 131 -37.42 53.10 44.56
N LYS A 132 -38.48 52.98 45.37
CA LYS A 132 -39.11 51.70 45.73
C LYS A 132 -40.14 51.18 44.70
N THR A 133 -40.38 51.94 43.62
CA THR A 133 -41.42 51.61 42.62
C THR A 133 -40.90 50.84 41.41
N SER A 134 -39.59 50.65 41.27
CA SER A 134 -38.99 49.86 40.19
C SER A 134 -38.70 48.43 40.63
N SER A 135 -38.84 47.47 39.71
CA SER A 135 -38.58 46.03 39.93
C SER A 135 -37.08 45.70 40.08
N PHE A 136 -36.18 46.61 39.68
CA PHE A 136 -34.74 46.38 39.70
C PHE A 136 -34.07 47.07 40.90
N PRO A 137 -33.11 46.40 41.58
CA PRO A 137 -32.47 46.91 42.79
C PRO A 137 -31.42 48.02 42.54
N ASN A 138 -30.92 48.15 41.31
CA ASN A 138 -29.87 49.07 40.91
C ASN A 138 -30.17 49.72 39.55
N TYR A 139 -29.28 50.58 39.08
CA TYR A 139 -29.44 51.35 37.83
C TYR A 139 -28.86 50.66 36.58
N GLN A 140 -28.38 49.41 36.71
CA GLN A 140 -27.70 48.71 35.61
C GLN A 140 -28.64 48.43 34.43
N ALA A 141 -29.83 47.89 34.72
CA ALA A 141 -30.82 47.59 33.68
C ALA A 141 -31.21 48.85 32.87
N ASP A 142 -31.34 50.00 33.53
CA ASP A 142 -31.70 51.24 32.82
C ASP A 142 -30.56 51.79 31.97
N MET A 143 -29.29 51.56 32.37
CA MET A 143 -28.13 51.92 31.55
C MET A 143 -27.96 50.97 30.36
N GLU A 144 -28.30 49.70 30.51
CA GLU A 144 -28.31 48.71 29.41
C GLU A 144 -29.46 48.97 28.42
N ASP A 145 -30.60 49.48 28.89
CA ASP A 145 -31.75 49.86 28.05
C ASP A 145 -31.58 51.22 27.33
N MET A 146 -30.54 51.99 27.64
CA MET A 146 -30.27 53.27 26.97
C MET A 146 -29.67 53.05 25.58
N VAL A 147 -30.44 53.44 24.55
CA VAL A 147 -30.06 53.33 23.15
C VAL A 147 -28.74 54.05 22.86
N ASP A 148 -28.54 55.28 23.38
CA ASP A 148 -27.31 56.05 23.15
C ASP A 148 -26.05 55.33 23.67
N LEU A 149 -26.17 54.62 24.79
CA LEU A 149 -25.07 53.84 25.40
C LEU A 149 -24.78 52.55 24.61
N ALA A 150 -25.84 51.89 24.12
CA ALA A 150 -25.71 50.74 23.23
C ALA A 150 -25.04 51.13 21.90
N ASP A 151 -25.41 52.27 21.31
CA ASP A 151 -24.81 52.80 20.09
C ASP A 151 -23.32 53.15 20.28
N MET A 152 -22.97 53.77 21.41
CA MET A 152 -21.56 54.03 21.77
C MET A 152 -20.75 52.75 21.99
N ARG A 153 -21.34 51.71 22.61
CA ARG A 153 -20.70 50.39 22.76
C ARG A 153 -20.43 49.77 21.39
N ASN A 154 -21.43 49.77 20.50
CA ASN A 154 -21.29 49.22 19.16
C ASN A 154 -20.20 49.95 18.36
N PHE A 155 -20.18 51.29 18.41
CA PHE A 155 -19.15 52.10 17.75
C PHE A 155 -17.74 51.80 18.27
N LEU A 156 -17.56 51.64 19.59
CA LEU A 156 -16.26 51.27 20.16
C LEU A 156 -15.82 49.87 19.69
N MET A 157 -16.72 48.89 19.72
CA MET A 157 -16.39 47.52 19.30
C MET A 157 -16.12 47.43 17.78
N GLU A 158 -16.83 48.21 16.96
CA GLU A 158 -16.58 48.31 15.51
C GLU A 158 -15.19 48.89 15.22
N ASN A 159 -14.79 49.94 15.92
CA ASN A 159 -13.44 50.51 15.78
C ASN A 159 -12.34 49.52 16.19
N VAL A 160 -12.58 48.71 17.22
CA VAL A 160 -11.66 47.64 17.64
C VAL A 160 -11.54 46.59 16.54
N GLN A 161 -12.66 46.14 15.96
CA GLN A 161 -12.65 45.18 14.85
C GLN A 161 -11.92 45.70 13.61
N ASN A 162 -12.15 46.96 13.23
CA ASN A 162 -11.46 47.59 12.11
C ASN A 162 -9.94 47.58 12.30
N ILE A 163 -9.47 47.89 13.51
CA ILE A 163 -8.03 47.90 13.82
C ILE A 163 -7.45 46.49 13.92
N MET A 164 -8.20 45.51 14.43
CA MET A 164 -7.82 44.10 14.37
C MET A 164 -7.62 43.66 12.91
N SER A 165 -8.51 44.07 11.99
CA SER A 165 -8.38 43.81 10.55
C SER A 165 -7.12 44.43 9.96
N MET A 166 -6.85 45.72 10.24
CA MET A 166 -5.65 46.41 9.76
C MET A 166 -4.35 45.77 10.30
N CYS A 167 -4.32 45.35 11.56
CA CYS A 167 -3.18 44.63 12.13
C CYS A 167 -3.00 43.25 11.47
N THR A 168 -4.10 42.59 11.11
CA THR A 168 -4.06 41.29 10.41
C THR A 168 -3.56 41.44 8.98
N GLU A 169 -4.00 42.47 8.24
CA GLU A 169 -3.45 42.81 6.93
C GLU A 169 -1.95 43.11 6.99
N TYR A 170 -1.51 43.83 8.04
CA TYR A 170 -0.10 44.07 8.29
C TYR A 170 0.68 42.77 8.52
N ARG A 171 0.15 41.82 9.31
CA ARG A 171 0.73 40.48 9.46
C ARG A 171 0.83 39.75 8.11
N ASN A 172 -0.25 39.73 7.32
CA ASN A 172 -0.31 39.02 6.04
C ASN A 172 0.68 39.59 5.01
N SER A 173 1.07 40.87 5.13
CA SER A 173 2.11 41.45 4.27
C SER A 173 3.46 40.72 4.37
N PHE A 174 3.72 40.01 5.47
CA PHE A 174 4.93 39.24 5.70
C PHE A 174 4.84 37.76 5.29
N ASP A 175 3.69 37.29 4.80
CA ASP A 175 3.50 35.89 4.40
C ASP A 175 4.46 35.47 3.28
N HIS A 176 4.93 36.42 2.47
CA HIS A 176 5.92 36.15 1.43
C HIS A 176 7.29 35.72 1.99
N TYR A 177 7.55 35.89 3.30
CA TYR A 177 8.74 35.38 3.98
C TYR A 177 8.53 34.00 4.63
N SER A 178 7.34 33.39 4.47
CA SER A 178 6.98 32.12 5.11
C SER A 178 7.93 30.96 4.80
N TYR A 179 8.37 30.84 3.53
CA TYR A 179 9.32 29.80 3.11
C TYR A 179 10.61 29.80 3.94
N LEU A 180 11.05 30.95 4.48
CA LEU A 180 12.28 31.05 5.26
C LEU A 180 12.21 30.31 6.60
N TYR A 181 11.02 30.20 7.21
CA TYR A 181 10.87 29.59 8.54
C TYR A 181 9.98 28.34 8.56
N VAL A 182 9.23 28.07 7.48
CA VAL A 182 8.43 26.85 7.31
C VAL A 182 9.26 25.70 6.70
N ASP A 183 10.17 26.00 5.77
CA ASP A 183 10.90 24.96 5.04
C ASP A 183 12.02 24.32 5.88
N ASP A 184 12.22 23.00 5.71
CA ASP A 184 13.38 22.32 6.30
C ASP A 184 14.65 22.66 5.53
N ARG A 185 15.43 23.52 6.17
CA ARG A 185 16.83 23.84 5.89
C ARG A 185 17.69 22.68 5.37
N LYS A 186 17.61 21.49 5.96
CA LYS A 186 18.44 20.35 5.53
C LYS A 186 17.97 19.75 4.21
N GLU A 187 16.66 19.66 4.04
CA GLU A 187 16.06 19.11 2.83
C GLU A 187 16.26 20.06 1.65
N PHE A 188 16.13 21.37 1.88
CA PHE A 188 16.48 22.39 0.90
C PHE A 188 17.93 22.25 0.42
N MET A 189 18.89 22.12 1.34
CA MET A 189 20.30 21.93 0.97
C MET A 189 20.51 20.64 0.18
N ARG A 190 19.84 19.54 0.56
CA ARG A 190 19.92 18.27 -0.17
C ARG A 190 19.44 18.42 -1.62
N GLN A 191 18.29 19.06 -1.81
CA GLN A 191 17.74 19.32 -3.14
C GLN A 191 18.64 20.27 -3.95
N PHE A 192 19.14 21.32 -3.31
CA PHE A 192 20.08 22.24 -3.95
C PHE A 192 21.37 21.54 -4.40
N LEU A 193 21.90 20.60 -3.61
CA LEU A 193 23.10 19.83 -4.00
C LEU A 193 22.86 18.85 -5.16
N LEU A 194 21.61 18.40 -5.35
CA LEU A 194 21.23 17.49 -6.43
C LEU A 194 20.93 18.23 -7.74
N TYR A 195 20.26 19.39 -7.66
CA TYR A 195 19.69 20.06 -8.84
C TYR A 195 20.24 21.47 -9.08
N GLY A 196 20.97 22.05 -8.13
CA GLY A 196 21.57 23.39 -8.25
C GLY A 196 20.58 24.56 -8.15
N HIS A 197 19.29 24.27 -7.96
CA HIS A 197 18.21 25.23 -7.72
C HIS A 197 17.03 24.53 -7.03
N VAL A 198 16.04 25.32 -6.57
CA VAL A 198 14.80 24.77 -6.01
C VAL A 198 13.94 24.30 -7.17
N LEU A 199 13.56 23.02 -7.17
CA LEU A 199 12.70 22.45 -8.18
C LEU A 199 11.32 23.12 -8.14
N THR A 200 10.90 23.68 -9.26
CA THR A 200 9.55 24.23 -9.38
C THR A 200 8.53 23.09 -9.53
N ALA A 201 7.29 23.31 -9.09
CA ALA A 201 6.21 22.33 -9.27
C ALA A 201 6.02 21.95 -10.76
N GLU A 202 6.29 22.88 -11.67
CA GLU A 202 6.23 22.69 -13.12
C GLU A 202 7.33 21.75 -13.64
N GLU A 203 8.54 21.81 -13.08
CA GLU A 203 9.65 20.91 -13.47
C GLU A 203 9.47 19.48 -12.92
N ILE A 204 8.89 19.36 -11.73
CA ILE A 204 8.52 18.07 -11.13
C ILE A 204 7.43 17.38 -11.97
N GLU A 205 6.45 18.14 -12.45
CA GLU A 205 5.39 17.63 -13.34
C GLU A 205 5.91 17.31 -14.75
N ALA A 206 6.80 18.14 -15.31
CA ALA A 206 7.36 17.95 -16.64
C ALA A 206 8.28 16.72 -16.76
N HIS A 207 8.93 16.32 -15.67
CA HIS A 207 9.87 15.19 -15.62
C HIS A 207 9.35 14.01 -14.78
N ALA A 208 8.03 13.82 -14.72
CA ALA A 208 7.40 12.75 -13.93
C ALA A 208 7.75 11.31 -14.39
N GLU A 209 8.11 11.09 -15.66
CA GLU A 209 8.48 9.77 -16.20
C GLU A 209 9.99 9.48 -16.15
N ASP A 210 10.85 10.49 -16.42
CA ASP A 210 12.30 10.32 -16.57
C ASP A 210 13.13 10.80 -15.35
N GLY A 211 12.51 11.52 -14.42
CA GLY A 211 13.20 12.19 -13.31
C GLY A 211 13.96 13.46 -13.76
N VAL A 212 14.07 14.45 -12.87
CA VAL A 212 14.86 15.66 -13.17
C VAL A 212 16.34 15.28 -13.21
N PRO A 213 17.10 15.67 -14.26
CA PRO A 213 18.53 15.39 -14.34
C PRO A 213 19.30 15.98 -13.15
N GLU A 214 20.16 15.19 -12.52
CA GLU A 214 21.04 15.67 -11.45
C GLU A 214 22.11 16.61 -12.02
N THR A 215 21.99 17.90 -11.72
CA THR A 215 22.96 18.92 -12.07
C THR A 215 23.52 19.53 -10.78
N PRO A 216 24.71 19.10 -10.32
CA PRO A 216 25.29 19.64 -9.10
C PRO A 216 25.52 21.16 -9.23
N PRO A 217 25.30 21.94 -8.15
CA PRO A 217 25.40 23.38 -8.17
C PRO A 217 26.80 23.87 -8.54
N THR A 218 26.84 24.90 -9.38
CA THR A 218 28.07 25.64 -9.66
C THR A 218 28.37 26.65 -8.55
N LEU A 219 29.64 27.05 -8.43
CA LEU A 219 30.06 28.10 -7.48
C LEU A 219 29.33 29.44 -7.71
N GLY A 220 28.95 29.73 -8.96
CA GLY A 220 28.12 30.89 -9.28
C GLY A 220 26.73 30.82 -8.64
N GLN A 221 26.08 29.65 -8.66
CA GLN A 221 24.77 29.45 -8.03
C GLN A 221 24.83 29.54 -6.50
N PHE A 222 25.90 29.02 -5.88
CA PHE A 222 26.14 29.24 -4.44
C PHE A 222 26.25 30.73 -4.11
N ARG A 223 26.98 31.50 -4.92
CA ARG A 223 27.11 32.95 -4.75
C ARG A 223 25.76 33.66 -4.88
N GLU A 224 24.99 33.36 -5.92
CA GLU A 224 23.66 33.96 -6.14
C GLU A 224 22.71 33.70 -4.97
N GLN A 225 22.70 32.47 -4.43
CA GLN A 225 21.89 32.12 -3.28
C GLN A 225 22.31 32.89 -2.03
N ILE A 226 23.62 32.95 -1.73
CA ILE A 226 24.13 33.72 -0.58
C ILE A 226 23.78 35.20 -0.73
N ASP A 227 24.02 35.80 -1.90
CA ASP A 227 23.72 37.21 -2.18
C ASP A 227 22.21 37.51 -2.06
N SER A 228 21.35 36.56 -2.44
CA SER A 228 19.89 36.69 -2.28
C SER A 228 19.47 36.77 -0.81
N TYR A 229 20.03 35.91 0.05
CA TYR A 229 19.75 35.91 1.48
C TYR A 229 20.33 37.15 2.18
N GLU A 230 21.51 37.61 1.79
CA GLU A 230 22.08 38.88 2.31
C GLU A 230 21.22 40.09 1.90
N ASN A 231 20.70 40.13 0.67
CA ASN A 231 19.78 41.19 0.24
C ASN A 231 18.44 41.15 1.02
N ILE A 232 17.90 39.95 1.26
CA ILE A 232 16.71 39.78 2.11
C ILE A 232 17.01 40.25 3.54
N TYR A 233 18.20 39.95 4.07
CA TYR A 233 18.63 40.44 5.37
C TYR A 233 18.65 41.96 5.44
N GLU A 234 19.20 42.64 4.42
CA GLU A 234 19.19 44.12 4.35
C GLU A 234 17.77 44.69 4.31
N LYS A 235 16.88 44.10 3.51
CA LYS A 235 15.46 44.51 3.42
C LYS A 235 14.72 44.36 4.75
N VAL A 236 14.93 43.26 5.47
CA VAL A 236 14.32 43.07 6.80
C VAL A 236 14.97 43.97 7.85
N SER A 237 16.26 44.27 7.72
CA SER A 237 16.99 45.16 8.61
C SER A 237 16.50 46.62 8.52
N SER A 238 16.08 47.08 7.34
CA SER A 238 15.54 48.43 7.14
C SER A 238 14.08 48.61 7.61
N MET A 239 13.40 47.52 8.00
CA MET A 239 12.01 47.57 8.50
C MET A 239 11.89 48.40 9.79
N GLU A 240 10.83 49.20 9.89
CA GLU A 240 10.51 49.96 11.11
C GLU A 240 10.10 49.01 12.25
N PRO A 241 10.70 49.14 13.45
CA PRO A 241 10.46 48.21 14.56
C PRO A 241 9.10 48.37 15.23
N VAL A 242 8.44 49.53 15.05
CA VAL A 242 7.21 49.89 15.74
C VAL A 242 6.30 50.63 14.79
N ASN A 243 5.05 50.18 14.66
CA ASN A 243 4.02 50.85 13.87
C ASN A 243 2.84 51.28 14.75
N VAL A 244 2.27 52.44 14.47
CA VAL A 244 1.12 52.99 15.21
C VAL A 244 -0.06 53.10 14.25
N PHE A 245 -1.17 52.44 14.59
CA PHE A 245 -2.43 52.45 13.85
C PHE A 245 -3.44 53.35 14.55
N GLU A 246 -4.09 54.25 13.78
CA GLU A 246 -5.17 55.15 14.22
C GLU A 246 -4.88 55.93 15.53
N GLY A 247 -3.59 56.15 15.84
CA GLY A 247 -3.11 56.94 16.99
C GLY A 247 -3.16 56.25 18.37
N TRP A 248 -3.95 55.19 18.56
CA TRP A 248 -4.13 54.54 19.86
C TRP A 248 -3.60 53.09 19.95
N MET A 249 -3.40 52.42 18.83
CA MET A 249 -2.88 51.04 18.78
C MET A 249 -1.42 51.01 18.36
N LYS A 250 -0.53 50.47 19.19
CA LYS A 250 0.90 50.34 18.88
C LYS A 250 1.25 48.86 18.67
N VAL A 251 1.73 48.52 17.48
CA VAL A 251 2.27 47.18 17.17
C VAL A 251 3.79 47.23 17.27
N ASP A 252 4.35 46.39 18.15
CA ASP A 252 5.78 46.18 18.30
C ASP A 252 6.21 44.94 17.49
N ALA A 253 6.89 45.18 16.37
CA ALA A 253 7.39 44.14 15.46
C ALA A 253 8.89 43.83 15.69
N GLN A 254 9.51 44.43 16.72
CA GLN A 254 10.93 44.20 17.03
C GLN A 254 11.26 42.73 17.34
N PRO A 255 10.43 41.97 18.09
CA PRO A 255 10.67 40.54 18.32
C PRO A 255 10.63 39.73 17.02
N PHE A 256 9.59 39.92 16.20
CA PHE A 256 9.47 39.30 14.87
C PHE A 256 10.66 39.62 13.97
N LYS A 257 11.05 40.90 13.84
CA LYS A 257 12.21 41.33 13.05
C LYS A 257 13.48 40.63 13.50
N SER A 258 13.72 40.58 14.81
CA SER A 258 14.91 39.92 15.39
C SER A 258 14.92 38.42 15.12
N ALA A 259 13.77 37.75 15.22
CA ALA A 259 13.62 36.33 14.92
C ALA A 259 13.85 36.05 13.42
N LEU A 260 13.26 36.85 12.52
CA LEU A 260 13.39 36.69 11.07
C LEU A 260 14.83 36.92 10.61
N LEU A 261 15.51 37.96 11.10
CA LEU A 261 16.93 38.21 10.81
C LEU A 261 17.81 37.03 11.24
N ASN A 262 17.54 36.42 12.39
CA ASN A 262 18.25 35.23 12.85
C ASN A 262 18.02 34.03 11.94
N VAL A 263 16.80 33.82 11.44
CA VAL A 263 16.48 32.75 10.49
C VAL A 263 17.23 32.95 9.18
N ILE A 264 17.18 34.16 8.59
CA ILE A 264 17.91 34.49 7.35
C ILE A 264 19.41 34.28 7.50
N LYS A 265 19.98 34.75 8.62
CA LYS A 265 21.41 34.57 8.92
C LYS A 265 21.81 33.10 9.03
N ARG A 266 20.92 32.25 9.56
CA ARG A 266 21.14 30.79 9.62
C ARG A 266 21.13 30.14 8.23
N TRP A 267 20.34 30.63 7.28
CA TRP A 267 20.37 30.19 5.89
C TRP A 267 21.70 30.55 5.21
N SER A 268 22.10 31.83 5.26
CA SER A 268 23.40 32.28 4.72
C SER A 268 24.58 31.51 5.34
N LEU A 269 24.56 31.29 6.66
CA LEU A 269 25.60 30.54 7.36
C LEU A 269 25.66 29.07 6.95
N MET A 270 24.54 28.43 6.64
CA MET A 270 24.52 27.04 6.18
C MET A 270 25.27 26.87 4.84
N PHE A 271 25.03 27.75 3.86
CA PHE A 271 25.75 27.71 2.58
C PHE A 271 27.24 27.97 2.78
N LYS A 272 27.59 28.96 3.61
CA LYS A 272 28.99 29.27 3.94
C LYS A 272 29.67 28.09 4.63
N GLN A 273 29.02 27.45 5.61
CA GLN A 273 29.54 26.26 6.30
C GLN A 273 29.73 25.08 5.35
N HIS A 274 28.77 24.81 4.47
CA HIS A 274 28.90 23.74 3.49
C HIS A 274 30.12 23.94 2.59
N LEU A 275 30.38 25.17 2.13
CA LEU A 275 31.58 25.48 1.33
C LEU A 275 32.87 25.28 2.14
N ILE A 276 32.89 25.70 3.41
CA ILE A 276 34.04 25.48 4.31
C ILE A 276 34.30 23.98 4.52
N ASP A 277 33.24 23.22 4.82
CA ASP A 277 33.31 21.78 5.04
C ASP A 277 33.72 21.04 3.76
N HIS A 278 33.21 21.46 2.60
CA HIS A 278 33.57 20.88 1.31
C HIS A 278 35.06 21.05 1.02
N VAL A 279 35.61 22.25 1.22
CA VAL A 279 37.06 22.52 1.05
C VAL A 279 37.89 21.71 2.04
N THR A 280 37.52 21.76 3.32
CA THR A 280 38.25 21.10 4.40
C THR A 280 38.26 19.58 4.22
N ASN A 281 37.11 18.97 3.93
CA ASN A 281 37.00 17.53 3.75
C ASN A 281 37.68 17.06 2.45
N SER A 282 37.59 17.83 1.36
CA SER A 282 38.26 17.47 0.10
C SER A 282 39.78 17.50 0.23
N LEU A 283 40.34 18.50 0.93
CA LEU A 283 41.77 18.58 1.18
C LEU A 283 42.24 17.51 2.18
N ALA A 284 41.45 17.21 3.22
CA ALA A 284 41.76 16.14 4.16
C ALA A 284 41.72 14.75 3.53
N ASP A 285 40.72 14.46 2.68
CA ASP A 285 40.63 13.19 1.94
C ASP A 285 41.81 13.05 0.97
N LEU A 286 42.20 14.13 0.29
CA LEU A 286 43.38 14.13 -0.56
C LEU A 286 44.66 13.89 0.23
N GLU A 287 44.82 14.52 1.40
CA GLU A 287 45.99 14.31 2.26
C GLU A 287 46.09 12.86 2.76
N GLU A 288 44.96 12.27 3.18
CA GLU A 288 44.93 10.87 3.64
C GLU A 288 45.22 9.91 2.48
N PHE A 289 44.64 10.16 1.29
CA PHE A 289 44.94 9.40 0.08
C PHE A 289 46.43 9.45 -0.26
N ILE A 290 47.04 10.64 -0.21
CA ILE A 290 48.48 10.85 -0.44
C ILE A 290 49.30 10.03 0.57
N LYS A 291 48.96 10.06 1.87
CA LYS A 291 49.67 9.28 2.91
C LYS A 291 49.57 7.77 2.67
N VAL A 292 48.40 7.28 2.28
CA VAL A 292 48.16 5.86 1.99
C VAL A 292 48.93 5.43 0.73
N ALA A 293 48.85 6.22 -0.34
CA ALA A 293 49.53 5.95 -1.60
C ALA A 293 51.06 6.01 -1.44
N GLU A 294 51.59 6.99 -0.70
CA GLU A 294 53.02 7.10 -0.39
C GLU A 294 53.50 5.87 0.40
N ARG A 295 52.78 5.46 1.46
CA ARG A 295 53.09 4.26 2.25
C ARG A 295 53.05 3.00 1.39
N GLY A 296 52.08 2.88 0.49
CA GLY A 296 51.93 1.75 -0.42
C GLY A 296 53.08 1.67 -1.44
N LEU A 297 53.43 2.80 -2.06
CA LEU A 297 54.49 2.89 -3.08
C LEU A 297 55.91 2.81 -2.49
N SER A 298 56.10 3.15 -1.21
CA SER A 298 57.40 3.01 -0.52
C SER A 298 57.73 1.59 -0.06
N LYS A 299 56.79 0.63 -0.12
CA LYS A 299 57.08 -0.77 0.23
C LYS A 299 58.03 -1.38 -0.80
N GLN A 300 59.15 -1.93 -0.32
CA GLN A 300 60.11 -2.63 -1.19
C GLN A 300 59.62 -4.04 -1.51
N LEU A 301 59.58 -4.38 -2.80
CA LEU A 301 59.27 -5.72 -3.27
C LEU A 301 60.51 -6.61 -3.26
N LYS A 302 60.32 -7.86 -2.81
CA LYS A 302 61.26 -8.97 -3.04
C LYS A 302 60.71 -9.85 -4.15
N GLU A 303 61.59 -10.47 -4.93
CA GLU A 303 61.19 -11.45 -5.95
C GLU A 303 60.37 -12.58 -5.31
N GLY A 304 59.14 -12.78 -5.78
CA GLY A 304 58.20 -13.82 -5.30
C GLY A 304 57.05 -13.33 -4.41
N ASP A 305 56.98 -12.05 -4.05
CA ASP A 305 55.88 -11.50 -3.24
C ASP A 305 54.69 -11.04 -4.11
N TYR A 306 53.83 -11.99 -4.48
CA TYR A 306 52.63 -11.73 -5.28
C TYR A 306 51.64 -10.78 -4.58
N ASN A 307 51.50 -10.90 -3.25
CA ASN A 307 50.58 -10.06 -2.49
C ASN A 307 51.08 -8.62 -2.42
N GLY A 308 52.39 -8.42 -2.18
CA GLY A 308 53.00 -7.09 -2.26
C GLY A 308 52.88 -6.46 -3.64
N LEU A 309 53.02 -7.25 -4.71
CA LEU A 309 52.86 -6.79 -6.08
C LEU A 309 51.41 -6.34 -6.38
N VAL A 310 50.42 -7.09 -5.92
CA VAL A 310 48.99 -6.76 -6.05
C VAL A 310 48.66 -5.46 -5.32
N GLU A 311 49.15 -5.29 -4.09
CA GLU A 311 48.95 -4.04 -3.33
C GLU A 311 49.53 -2.83 -4.07
N ILE A 312 50.75 -2.94 -4.60
CA ILE A 312 51.40 -1.85 -5.34
C ILE A 312 50.67 -1.56 -6.66
N MET A 313 50.23 -2.59 -7.38
CA MET A 313 49.45 -2.42 -8.61
C MET A 313 48.09 -1.75 -8.34
N GLY A 314 47.41 -2.14 -7.26
CA GLY A 314 46.17 -1.49 -6.82
C GLY A 314 46.38 -0.01 -6.49
N GLN A 315 47.46 0.34 -5.79
CA GLN A 315 47.81 1.73 -5.49
C GLN A 315 48.20 2.51 -6.76
N LEU A 316 48.93 1.90 -7.69
CA LEU A 316 49.25 2.51 -8.99
C LEU A 316 48.00 2.77 -9.83
N MET A 317 47.03 1.87 -9.80
CA MET A 317 45.74 2.03 -10.48
C MET A 317 44.91 3.14 -9.83
N ALA A 318 44.81 3.14 -8.50
CA ALA A 318 44.10 4.20 -7.76
C ALA A 318 44.71 5.60 -8.03
N VAL A 319 46.04 5.72 -8.09
CA VAL A 319 46.73 6.98 -8.44
C VAL A 319 46.42 7.39 -9.89
N LYS A 320 46.38 6.44 -10.84
CA LYS A 320 46.07 6.70 -12.25
C LYS A 320 44.62 7.15 -12.46
N ASP A 321 43.66 6.48 -11.84
CA ASP A 321 42.23 6.76 -11.99
C ASP A 321 41.86 8.11 -11.34
N ARG A 322 42.46 8.42 -10.19
CA ARG A 322 42.26 9.67 -9.47
C ARG A 322 43.08 10.84 -10.04
N GLN A 323 43.92 10.60 -11.05
CA GLN A 323 44.85 11.61 -11.55
C GLN A 323 44.17 12.82 -12.16
N ASN A 324 43.27 12.59 -13.11
CA ASN A 324 42.59 13.66 -13.82
C ASN A 324 41.68 14.45 -12.87
N SER A 325 40.93 13.75 -12.01
CA SER A 325 40.01 14.40 -11.07
C SER A 325 40.74 15.25 -10.03
N THR A 326 41.87 14.77 -9.50
CA THR A 326 42.66 15.53 -8.51
C THR A 326 43.36 16.73 -9.13
N ASP A 327 43.89 16.58 -10.35
CA ASP A 327 44.55 17.69 -11.06
C ASP A 327 43.55 18.82 -11.39
N GLU A 328 42.30 18.48 -11.70
CA GLU A 328 41.21 19.46 -11.95
C GLU A 328 40.61 20.05 -10.67
N LEU A 329 40.66 19.35 -9.53
CA LEU A 329 40.02 19.75 -8.26
C LEU A 329 40.65 20.99 -7.60
N PHE A 330 41.95 21.24 -7.81
CA PHE A 330 42.63 22.36 -7.15
C PHE A 330 42.14 23.74 -7.59
N GLU A 331 41.71 23.90 -8.85
CA GLU A 331 41.28 25.19 -9.38
C GLU A 331 39.91 25.63 -8.84
N PRO A 332 38.86 24.78 -8.83
CA PRO A 332 37.60 25.06 -8.14
C PRO A 332 37.78 25.34 -6.66
N LEU A 333 38.65 24.61 -5.96
CA LEU A 333 38.91 24.86 -4.53
C LEU A 333 39.51 26.25 -4.29
N LYS A 334 40.44 26.71 -5.13
CA LYS A 334 40.96 28.10 -5.03
C LYS A 334 39.85 29.13 -5.23
N GLN A 335 38.97 28.92 -6.20
CA GLN A 335 37.83 29.80 -6.46
C GLN A 335 36.84 29.81 -5.28
N THR A 336 36.59 28.67 -4.64
CA THR A 336 35.76 28.60 -3.42
C THR A 336 36.34 29.43 -2.27
N ILE A 337 37.67 29.39 -2.10
CA ILE A 337 38.37 30.12 -1.04
C ILE A 337 38.37 31.62 -1.32
N GLU A 338 38.53 32.04 -2.58
CA GLU A 338 38.37 33.45 -2.98
C GLU A 338 36.94 33.95 -2.70
N LEU A 339 35.93 33.14 -3.01
CA LEU A 339 34.54 33.49 -2.71
C LEU A 339 34.31 33.62 -1.19
N LEU A 340 34.84 32.70 -0.38
CA LEU A 340 34.74 32.77 1.08
C LEU A 340 35.43 34.02 1.66
N LYS A 341 36.55 34.45 1.07
CA LYS A 341 37.23 35.72 1.42
C LYS A 341 36.36 36.96 1.16
N VAL A 342 35.56 36.96 0.09
CA VAL A 342 34.63 38.08 -0.21
C VAL A 342 33.58 38.23 0.88
N TYR A 343 33.16 37.13 1.52
CA TYR A 343 32.19 37.14 2.62
C TYR A 343 32.82 37.25 4.02
N GLU A 344 34.10 37.67 4.11
CA GLU A 344 34.86 37.83 5.36
C GLU A 344 34.89 36.55 6.23
N GLN A 345 34.83 35.36 5.62
CA GLN A 345 35.01 34.08 6.31
C GLN A 345 36.49 33.69 6.29
N GLU A 346 37.14 33.73 7.44
CA GLU A 346 38.50 33.22 7.60
C GLU A 346 38.49 31.69 7.74
N LEU A 347 39.20 31.02 6.84
CA LEU A 347 39.48 29.59 6.95
C LEU A 347 40.67 29.37 7.91
N PRO A 348 40.74 28.20 8.58
CA PRO A 348 41.90 27.87 9.41
C PRO A 348 43.21 27.92 8.62
N ASP A 349 44.29 28.39 9.25
CA ASP A 349 45.64 28.45 8.65
C ASP A 349 46.11 27.11 8.08
N GLU A 350 45.65 26.00 8.67
CA GLU A 350 45.95 24.64 8.20
C GLU A 350 45.46 24.39 6.77
N VAL A 351 44.29 24.94 6.39
CA VAL A 351 43.71 24.78 5.05
C VAL A 351 44.56 25.51 4.00
N TYR A 352 45.06 26.71 4.34
CA TYR A 352 45.98 27.46 3.48
C TYR A 352 47.31 26.71 3.28
N LYS A 353 47.85 26.16 4.37
CA LYS A 353 49.07 25.35 4.33
C LYS A 353 48.89 24.07 3.49
N GLN A 354 47.77 23.36 3.67
CA GLN A 354 47.43 22.19 2.85
C GLN A 354 47.32 22.54 1.37
N LEU A 355 46.74 23.68 1.02
CA LEU A 355 46.60 24.11 -0.39
C LEU A 355 47.95 24.38 -1.07
N GLU A 356 48.96 24.84 -0.32
CA GLU A 356 50.33 25.03 -0.83
C GLU A 356 51.12 23.71 -0.88
N GLU A 357 51.01 22.86 0.14
CA GLU A 357 51.82 21.63 0.26
C GLU A 357 51.27 20.44 -0.56
N LEU A 358 49.95 20.28 -0.67
CA LEU A 358 49.33 19.11 -1.31
C LEU A 358 49.61 19.00 -2.81
N PRO A 359 49.64 20.09 -3.62
CA PRO A 359 50.04 20.00 -5.02
C PRO A 359 51.47 19.47 -5.22
N GLU A 360 52.40 19.85 -4.33
CA GLU A 360 53.78 19.35 -4.38
C GLU A 360 53.85 17.87 -3.97
N LYS A 361 53.19 17.49 -2.88
CA LYS A 361 53.11 16.08 -2.44
C LYS A 361 52.46 15.20 -3.50
N TRP A 362 51.40 15.69 -4.15
CA TRP A 362 50.72 15.00 -5.24
C TRP A 362 51.65 14.79 -6.44
N ASN A 363 52.39 15.82 -6.86
CA ASN A 363 53.38 15.71 -7.93
C ASN A 363 54.53 14.75 -7.58
N ASN A 364 54.94 14.69 -6.33
CA ASN A 364 55.94 13.73 -5.86
C ASN A 364 55.42 12.29 -5.92
N ILE A 365 54.18 12.04 -5.52
CA ILE A 365 53.54 10.71 -5.67
C ILE A 365 53.41 10.32 -7.14
N LYS A 366 53.02 11.24 -8.03
CA LYS A 366 52.98 10.96 -9.48
C LYS A 366 54.35 10.52 -10.01
N LYS A 367 55.43 11.20 -9.60
CA LYS A 367 56.81 10.81 -9.96
C LYS A 367 57.18 9.43 -9.38
N MET A 368 56.89 9.19 -8.09
CA MET A 368 57.13 7.91 -7.45
C MET A 368 56.37 6.78 -8.13
N ALA A 369 55.09 6.98 -8.47
CA ALA A 369 54.27 6.01 -9.18
C ALA A 369 54.87 5.63 -10.55
N ILE A 370 55.40 6.61 -11.29
CA ILE A 370 56.10 6.34 -12.57
C ILE A 370 57.37 5.51 -12.33
N THR A 371 58.18 5.85 -11.32
CA THR A 371 59.40 5.11 -10.99
C THR A 371 59.10 3.68 -10.53
N VAL A 372 58.13 3.50 -9.63
CA VAL A 372 57.70 2.17 -9.16
C VAL A 372 57.12 1.37 -10.32
N LYS A 373 56.30 1.96 -11.19
CA LYS A 373 55.79 1.30 -12.40
C LYS A 373 56.92 0.79 -13.30
N GLN A 374 58.01 1.55 -13.48
CA GLN A 374 59.18 1.10 -14.25
C GLN A 374 59.93 -0.05 -13.57
N GLN A 375 60.07 -0.01 -12.24
CA GLN A 375 60.73 -1.07 -11.46
C GLN A 375 59.92 -2.37 -11.45
N VAL A 376 58.60 -2.26 -11.42
CA VAL A 376 57.65 -3.38 -11.33
C VAL A 376 57.31 -3.97 -12.70
N ALA A 377 57.50 -3.23 -13.79
CA ALA A 377 57.21 -3.66 -15.16
C ALA A 377 57.71 -5.09 -15.54
N PRO A 378 58.97 -5.52 -15.24
CA PRO A 378 59.41 -6.87 -15.57
C PRO A 378 58.70 -7.96 -14.74
N LEU A 379 58.42 -7.69 -13.45
CA LEU A 379 57.67 -8.60 -12.58
C LEU A 379 56.20 -8.68 -13.02
N GLN A 380 55.62 -7.54 -13.38
CA GLN A 380 54.28 -7.45 -13.96
C GLN A 380 54.18 -8.26 -15.25
N ALA A 381 55.15 -8.19 -16.16
CA ALA A 381 55.13 -8.95 -17.42
C ALA A 381 55.14 -10.47 -17.19
N ASN A 382 55.90 -10.95 -16.20
CA ASN A 382 55.93 -12.36 -15.81
C ASN A 382 54.59 -12.81 -15.23
N GLU A 383 54.00 -12.04 -14.31
CA GLU A 383 52.70 -12.34 -13.71
C GLU A 383 51.54 -12.25 -14.71
N VAL A 384 51.57 -11.29 -15.63
CA VAL A 384 50.59 -11.20 -16.74
C VAL A 384 50.66 -12.46 -17.62
N THR A 385 51.86 -12.99 -17.86
CA THR A 385 52.04 -14.24 -18.63
C THR A 385 51.50 -15.45 -17.87
N LEU A 386 51.75 -15.53 -16.56
CA LEU A 386 51.18 -16.55 -15.68
C LEU A 386 49.65 -16.46 -15.61
N LEU A 387 49.10 -15.25 -15.51
CA LEU A 387 47.67 -15.00 -15.46
C LEU A 387 47.00 -15.38 -16.77
N ARG A 388 47.57 -15.03 -17.93
CA ARG A 388 47.08 -15.48 -19.24
C ARG A 388 47.06 -17.00 -19.35
N ARG A 389 48.09 -17.69 -18.83
CA ARG A 389 48.13 -19.16 -18.78
C ARG A 389 47.04 -19.72 -17.84
N LYS A 390 46.81 -19.10 -16.68
CA LYS A 390 45.72 -19.47 -15.76
C LYS A 390 44.35 -19.27 -16.43
N CYS A 391 44.11 -18.14 -17.08
CA CYS A 391 42.87 -17.86 -17.81
C CYS A 391 42.60 -18.91 -18.90
N ALA A 392 43.62 -19.29 -19.67
CA ALA A 392 43.52 -20.33 -20.69
C ALA A 392 43.26 -21.72 -20.09
N SER A 393 43.92 -22.05 -18.98
CA SER A 393 43.67 -23.33 -18.29
C SER A 393 42.24 -23.39 -17.70
N PHE A 394 41.75 -22.29 -17.15
CA PHE A 394 40.40 -22.20 -16.60
C PHE A 394 39.33 -22.30 -17.68
N ASP A 395 39.57 -21.75 -18.88
CA ASP A 395 38.66 -21.89 -20.02
C ASP A 395 38.48 -23.37 -20.44
N VAL A 396 39.58 -24.14 -20.45
CA VAL A 396 39.53 -25.60 -20.70
C VAL A 396 38.80 -26.34 -19.58
N GLU A 397 39.10 -26.02 -18.32
CA GLU A 397 38.43 -26.63 -17.16
C GLU A 397 36.92 -26.34 -17.15
N GLN A 398 36.52 -25.12 -17.49
CA GLN A 398 35.11 -24.76 -17.65
C GLN A 398 34.42 -25.60 -18.75
N PHE A 399 35.09 -25.81 -19.89
CA PHE A 399 34.53 -26.63 -20.97
C PHE A 399 34.35 -28.10 -20.54
N ARG A 400 35.36 -28.66 -19.85
CA ARG A 400 35.28 -30.02 -19.27
C ARG A 400 34.16 -30.13 -18.24
N PHE A 401 34.05 -29.15 -17.35
CA PHE A 401 32.99 -29.07 -16.36
C PHE A 401 31.61 -29.05 -17.03
N ARG A 402 31.45 -28.29 -18.12
CA ARG A 402 30.21 -28.23 -18.91
C ARG A 402 29.82 -29.60 -19.48
N GLU A 403 30.78 -30.36 -20.02
CA GLU A 403 30.52 -31.71 -20.54
C GLU A 403 30.14 -32.70 -19.43
N GLN A 404 30.80 -32.62 -18.27
CA GLN A 404 30.47 -33.43 -17.09
C GLN A 404 29.07 -33.07 -16.58
N PHE A 405 28.76 -31.78 -16.48
CA PHE A 405 27.47 -31.27 -16.06
C PHE A 405 26.33 -31.82 -16.94
N ARG A 406 26.49 -31.85 -18.27
CA ARG A 406 25.47 -32.43 -19.17
C ARG A 406 25.22 -33.92 -18.97
N LYS A 407 26.23 -34.68 -18.53
CA LYS A 407 26.12 -36.15 -18.36
C LYS A 407 25.61 -36.53 -16.98
N GLU A 408 26.02 -35.77 -15.96
CA GLU A 408 25.82 -36.13 -14.56
C GLU A 408 24.68 -35.35 -13.89
N ALA A 409 24.33 -34.15 -14.37
CA ALA A 409 23.22 -33.41 -13.77
C ALA A 409 21.87 -34.09 -14.07
N PRO A 410 20.86 -33.92 -13.20
CA PRO A 410 19.60 -34.66 -13.28
C PRO A 410 18.67 -34.08 -14.37
N PHE A 411 19.04 -34.25 -15.63
CA PHE A 411 18.22 -33.89 -16.79
C PHE A 411 17.18 -34.95 -17.15
N ARG A 412 17.29 -36.15 -16.57
CA ARG A 412 16.41 -37.30 -16.82
C ARG A 412 15.37 -37.42 -15.73
N PHE A 413 14.14 -37.79 -16.10
CA PHE A 413 13.04 -37.92 -15.14
C PHE A 413 13.29 -39.04 -14.09
N ASN A 414 14.03 -40.08 -14.46
CA ASN A 414 14.31 -41.24 -13.60
C ASN A 414 15.54 -41.06 -12.67
N SER A 415 16.02 -39.84 -12.47
CA SER A 415 17.18 -39.57 -11.63
C SER A 415 16.88 -39.87 -10.15
N VAL A 416 17.69 -40.74 -9.54
CA VAL A 416 17.59 -41.07 -8.11
C VAL A 416 18.26 -39.97 -7.28
N LEU A 417 17.54 -39.39 -6.32
CA LEU A 417 18.01 -38.31 -5.42
C LEU A 417 18.50 -37.04 -6.16
N PRO A 418 17.62 -36.38 -6.95
CA PRO A 418 17.99 -35.23 -7.78
C PRO A 418 18.55 -34.04 -6.99
N TYR A 419 18.05 -33.78 -5.78
CA TYR A 419 18.54 -32.69 -4.93
C TYR A 419 19.99 -32.87 -4.49
N GLN A 420 20.41 -34.08 -4.13
CA GLN A 420 21.80 -34.34 -3.74
C GLN A 420 22.76 -34.12 -4.92
N MET A 421 22.33 -34.51 -6.13
CA MET A 421 23.09 -34.25 -7.35
C MET A 421 23.18 -32.75 -7.65
N LEU A 422 22.07 -32.01 -7.49
CA LEU A 422 22.04 -30.56 -7.66
C LEU A 422 22.91 -29.83 -6.64
N ASP A 423 22.86 -30.21 -5.36
CA ASP A 423 23.65 -29.60 -4.29
C ASP A 423 25.14 -29.82 -4.51
N ASN A 424 25.54 -31.05 -4.89
CA ASN A 424 26.93 -31.35 -5.24
C ASN A 424 27.41 -30.50 -6.43
N LYS A 425 26.61 -30.40 -7.50
CA LYS A 425 26.97 -29.57 -8.67
C LYS A 425 26.92 -28.07 -8.35
N HIS A 426 26.03 -27.62 -7.48
CA HIS A 426 26.00 -26.24 -6.99
C HIS A 426 27.29 -25.89 -6.24
N MET A 427 27.75 -26.76 -5.34
CA MET A 427 29.03 -26.58 -4.64
C MET A 427 30.22 -26.54 -5.60
N GLU A 428 30.24 -27.39 -6.63
CA GLU A 428 31.28 -27.37 -7.67
C GLU A 428 31.26 -26.06 -8.48
N ILE A 429 30.07 -25.57 -8.88
CA ILE A 429 29.93 -24.28 -9.58
C ILE A 429 30.40 -23.12 -8.68
N GLN A 430 30.04 -23.13 -7.39
CA GLN A 430 30.46 -22.08 -6.47
C GLN A 430 31.98 -22.03 -6.30
N LYS A 431 32.65 -23.20 -6.24
CA LYS A 431 34.12 -23.26 -6.24
C LYS A 431 34.70 -22.67 -7.52
N MET A 432 34.15 -23.03 -8.69
CA MET A 432 34.59 -22.49 -9.98
C MET A 432 34.36 -20.97 -10.08
N GLU A 433 33.24 -20.45 -9.57
CA GLU A 433 32.96 -19.01 -9.54
C GLU A 433 33.87 -18.25 -8.59
N THR A 434 34.24 -18.83 -7.45
CA THR A 434 35.23 -18.23 -6.54
C THR A 434 36.59 -18.11 -7.23
N ILE A 435 37.00 -19.16 -7.97
CA ILE A 435 38.22 -19.12 -8.78
C ILE A 435 38.10 -18.07 -9.88
N MET A 436 36.98 -18.02 -10.61
CA MET A 436 36.70 -17.01 -11.62
C MET A 436 36.81 -15.59 -11.06
N ALA A 437 36.20 -15.31 -9.90
CA ALA A 437 36.28 -14.01 -9.24
C ALA A 437 37.73 -13.62 -8.90
N SER A 438 38.52 -14.55 -8.37
CA SER A 438 39.95 -14.30 -8.09
C SER A 438 40.76 -14.02 -9.37
N ILE A 439 40.41 -14.67 -10.49
CA ILE A 439 41.04 -14.42 -11.80
C ILE A 439 40.62 -13.05 -12.33
N PHE A 440 39.36 -12.64 -12.18
CA PHE A 440 38.89 -11.31 -12.59
C PHE A 440 39.53 -10.20 -11.76
N GLU A 441 39.59 -10.36 -10.44
CA GLU A 441 40.21 -9.38 -9.54
C GLU A 441 41.69 -9.19 -9.89
N SER A 442 42.44 -10.29 -10.02
CA SER A 442 43.83 -10.23 -10.48
C SER A 442 43.97 -9.64 -11.89
N ALA A 443 43.10 -9.98 -12.84
CA ALA A 443 43.17 -9.43 -14.19
C ALA A 443 42.80 -7.95 -14.29
N ALA A 444 41.87 -7.47 -13.46
CA ALA A 444 41.54 -6.06 -13.35
C ALA A 444 42.76 -5.27 -12.85
N LEU A 445 43.42 -5.75 -11.80
CA LEU A 445 44.64 -5.15 -11.24
C LEU A 445 45.79 -5.05 -12.24
N PHE A 446 45.89 -6.00 -13.17
CA PHE A 446 46.95 -6.07 -14.17
C PHE A 446 46.54 -5.55 -15.56
N GLU A 447 45.33 -4.99 -15.72
CA GLU A 447 44.75 -4.53 -17.00
C GLU A 447 44.79 -5.62 -18.10
N VAL A 448 44.61 -6.90 -17.72
CA VAL A 448 44.58 -8.02 -18.65
C VAL A 448 43.14 -8.30 -19.08
N SER A 449 42.89 -8.35 -20.38
CA SER A 449 41.60 -8.77 -20.91
C SER A 449 41.35 -10.25 -20.61
N VAL A 450 40.33 -10.53 -19.79
CA VAL A 450 39.86 -11.88 -19.51
C VAL A 450 38.79 -12.27 -20.52
N PRO A 451 38.84 -13.48 -21.12
CA PRO A 451 37.75 -14.01 -21.92
C PRO A 451 36.44 -14.06 -21.12
N ASP A 452 35.31 -13.80 -21.78
CA ASP A 452 33.99 -13.95 -21.15
C ASP A 452 33.65 -15.43 -20.98
N TYR A 453 33.66 -15.89 -19.73
CA TYR A 453 33.40 -17.26 -19.30
C TYR A 453 31.91 -17.64 -19.38
N ARG A 454 31.38 -17.73 -20.60
CA ARG A 454 29.95 -17.94 -20.87
C ARG A 454 29.41 -19.29 -20.41
N GLN A 455 30.21 -20.36 -20.47
CA GLN A 455 29.69 -21.70 -20.16
C GLN A 455 29.44 -21.89 -18.66
N LEU A 456 30.25 -21.27 -17.78
CA LEU A 456 30.03 -21.34 -16.34
C LEU A 456 28.76 -20.59 -15.94
N LYS A 457 28.55 -19.39 -16.50
CA LYS A 457 27.31 -18.62 -16.33
C LYS A 457 26.09 -19.41 -16.81
N GLN A 458 26.21 -20.11 -17.94
CA GLN A 458 25.16 -20.98 -18.44
C GLN A 458 24.89 -22.17 -17.50
N CYS A 459 25.91 -22.85 -16.98
CA CYS A 459 25.73 -23.91 -15.98
C CYS A 459 25.02 -23.39 -14.72
N ARG A 460 25.38 -22.18 -14.24
CA ARG A 460 24.71 -21.55 -13.09
C ARG A 460 23.22 -21.33 -13.37
N LYS A 461 22.88 -20.79 -14.55
CA LYS A 461 21.48 -20.64 -14.98
C LYS A 461 20.77 -22.00 -15.05
N GLU A 462 21.37 -22.99 -15.71
CA GLU A 462 20.80 -24.34 -15.87
C GLU A 462 20.58 -25.05 -14.52
N VAL A 463 21.45 -24.88 -13.52
CA VAL A 463 21.23 -25.45 -12.17
C VAL A 463 20.03 -24.82 -11.47
N CYS A 464 19.87 -23.50 -11.55
CA CYS A 464 18.71 -22.83 -10.96
C CYS A 464 17.41 -23.31 -11.63
N LEU A 465 17.41 -23.37 -12.96
CA LEU A 465 16.27 -23.86 -13.73
C LEU A 465 15.97 -25.34 -13.46
N LEU A 466 16.99 -26.18 -13.29
CA LEU A 466 16.81 -27.58 -12.90
C LEU A 466 16.22 -27.71 -11.49
N LYS A 467 16.63 -26.87 -10.55
CA LYS A 467 16.04 -26.85 -9.20
C LYS A 467 14.55 -26.52 -9.27
N GLU A 468 14.18 -25.45 -9.98
CA GLU A 468 12.77 -25.09 -10.19
C GLU A 468 11.96 -26.24 -10.81
N LEU A 469 12.52 -26.91 -11.82
CA LEU A 469 11.87 -28.06 -12.44
C LEU A 469 11.70 -29.24 -11.46
N TRP A 470 12.72 -29.58 -10.68
CA TRP A 470 12.65 -30.67 -9.71
C TRP A 470 11.76 -30.35 -8.50
N ASP A 471 11.69 -29.09 -8.08
CA ASP A 471 10.72 -28.61 -7.08
C ASP A 471 9.29 -28.85 -7.60
N MET A 472 9.01 -28.51 -8.86
CA MET A 472 7.71 -28.80 -9.50
C MET A 472 7.43 -30.30 -9.66
N ILE A 473 8.43 -31.10 -10.06
CA ILE A 473 8.30 -32.56 -10.14
C ILE A 473 7.97 -33.16 -8.77
N THR A 474 8.65 -32.70 -7.72
CA THR A 474 8.45 -33.19 -6.36
C THR A 474 7.08 -32.79 -5.83
N LEU A 475 6.63 -31.56 -6.11
CA LEU A 475 5.30 -31.08 -5.75
C LEU A 475 4.21 -31.93 -6.41
N VAL A 476 4.30 -32.13 -7.73
CA VAL A 476 3.33 -32.94 -8.49
C VAL A 476 3.34 -34.40 -8.02
N THR A 477 4.54 -34.99 -7.82
CA THR A 477 4.65 -36.37 -7.36
C THR A 477 4.12 -36.54 -5.94
N SER A 478 4.41 -35.62 -5.02
CA SER A 478 3.88 -35.65 -3.65
C SER A 478 2.36 -35.52 -3.64
N SER A 479 1.80 -34.57 -4.40
CA SER A 479 0.33 -34.44 -4.52
C SER A 479 -0.28 -35.69 -5.14
N MET A 480 0.38 -36.31 -6.12
CA MET A 480 -0.06 -37.56 -6.73
C MET A 480 -0.01 -38.72 -5.74
N ASP A 481 1.04 -38.83 -4.93
CA ASP A 481 1.18 -39.87 -3.90
C ASP A 481 0.11 -39.71 -2.82
N ASP A 482 -0.20 -38.46 -2.41
CA ASP A 482 -1.31 -38.17 -1.51
C ASP A 482 -2.64 -38.61 -2.12
N TRP A 483 -2.91 -38.26 -3.39
CA TRP A 483 -4.13 -38.67 -4.08
C TRP A 483 -4.23 -40.19 -4.22
N GLN A 484 -3.12 -40.88 -4.48
CA GLN A 484 -3.06 -42.34 -4.55
C GLN A 484 -3.53 -43.03 -3.26
N THR A 485 -3.37 -42.40 -2.10
CA THR A 485 -3.84 -42.94 -0.81
C THR A 485 -5.34 -42.73 -0.55
N THR A 486 -6.01 -41.87 -1.34
CA THR A 486 -7.44 -41.57 -1.14
C THR A 486 -8.32 -42.76 -1.49
N LYS A 487 -9.29 -43.07 -0.61
CA LYS A 487 -10.25 -44.16 -0.81
C LYS A 487 -11.31 -43.79 -1.83
N TRP A 488 -11.82 -44.76 -2.59
CA TRP A 488 -12.80 -44.59 -3.68
C TRP A 488 -13.99 -43.67 -3.33
N ARG A 489 -14.56 -43.83 -2.13
CA ARG A 489 -15.73 -43.03 -1.68
C ARG A 489 -15.41 -41.57 -1.39
N GLU A 490 -14.15 -41.26 -1.12
CA GLU A 490 -13.67 -39.92 -0.75
C GLU A 490 -12.96 -39.22 -1.93
N ILE A 491 -12.87 -39.87 -3.11
CA ILE A 491 -12.26 -39.29 -4.30
C ILE A 491 -13.13 -38.14 -4.80
N ASN A 492 -12.62 -36.91 -4.64
CA ASN A 492 -13.19 -35.72 -5.25
C ASN A 492 -12.46 -35.42 -6.57
N VAL A 493 -13.03 -35.88 -7.68
CA VAL A 493 -12.43 -35.73 -9.01
C VAL A 493 -12.40 -34.28 -9.48
N GLU A 494 -13.40 -33.46 -9.12
CA GLU A 494 -13.45 -32.04 -9.51
C GLU A 494 -12.28 -31.25 -8.91
N ASN A 495 -12.00 -31.46 -7.62
CA ASN A 495 -10.88 -30.80 -6.94
C ASN A 495 -9.54 -31.26 -7.53
N MET A 496 -9.36 -32.57 -7.76
CA MET A 496 -8.14 -33.11 -8.35
C MET A 496 -7.93 -32.62 -9.80
N ASP A 497 -8.99 -32.48 -10.61
CA ASP A 497 -8.92 -31.93 -11.97
C ASP A 497 -8.53 -30.43 -11.97
N LEU A 498 -9.05 -29.64 -11.03
CA LEU A 498 -8.65 -28.24 -10.85
C LEU A 498 -7.15 -28.13 -10.50
N GLU A 499 -6.66 -28.96 -9.59
CA GLU A 499 -5.24 -28.99 -9.21
C GLU A 499 -4.35 -29.43 -10.38
N CYS A 500 -4.74 -30.46 -11.14
CA CYS A 500 -4.03 -30.85 -12.37
C CYS A 500 -3.99 -29.74 -13.41
N LYS A 501 -5.09 -28.99 -13.61
CA LYS A 501 -5.14 -27.83 -14.50
C LYS A 501 -4.23 -26.70 -14.01
N ARG A 502 -4.12 -26.49 -12.70
CA ARG A 502 -3.17 -25.56 -12.09
C ARG A 502 -1.73 -25.99 -12.39
N PHE A 503 -1.38 -27.25 -12.12
CA PHE A 503 -0.05 -27.79 -12.46
C PHE A 503 0.27 -27.66 -13.95
N ALA A 504 -0.68 -27.94 -14.85
CA ALA A 504 -0.50 -27.76 -16.30
C ALA A 504 -0.33 -26.28 -16.71
N LYS A 505 -0.87 -25.32 -15.96
CA LYS A 505 -0.62 -23.89 -16.16
C LYS A 505 0.78 -23.53 -15.67
N ASP A 506 1.18 -24.00 -14.50
CA ASP A 506 2.48 -23.72 -13.90
C ASP A 506 3.61 -24.30 -14.76
N ILE A 507 3.46 -25.53 -15.25
CA ILE A 507 4.39 -26.19 -16.20
C ILE A 507 4.55 -25.37 -17.49
N ARG A 508 3.47 -24.74 -18.00
CA ARG A 508 3.54 -23.90 -19.20
C ARG A 508 4.30 -22.58 -18.97
N ASN A 509 4.25 -22.06 -17.74
CA ASN A 509 4.94 -20.84 -17.33
C ASN A 509 6.44 -21.06 -17.07
N LEU A 510 6.90 -22.31 -16.95
CA LEU A 510 8.33 -22.62 -16.87
C LEU A 510 9.09 -22.17 -18.13
N ASP A 511 10.39 -21.89 -17.96
CA ASP A 511 11.26 -21.39 -19.03
C ASP A 511 11.27 -22.35 -20.23
N LYS A 512 11.31 -21.77 -21.44
CA LYS A 512 11.32 -22.51 -22.71
C LYS A 512 12.55 -23.43 -22.83
N GLU A 513 13.67 -23.06 -22.22
CA GLU A 513 14.90 -23.87 -22.21
C GLU A 513 14.71 -25.23 -21.51
N MET A 514 13.81 -25.30 -20.52
CA MET A 514 13.53 -26.54 -19.79
C MET A 514 12.80 -27.58 -20.63
N ARG A 515 12.08 -27.17 -21.69
CA ARG A 515 11.21 -28.04 -22.50
C ARG A 515 11.97 -29.10 -23.29
N ALA A 516 13.26 -28.87 -23.53
CA ALA A 516 14.13 -29.82 -24.21
C ALA A 516 14.62 -30.94 -23.28
N TRP A 517 14.39 -30.82 -21.96
CA TRP A 517 14.88 -31.78 -20.98
C TRP A 517 13.88 -32.91 -20.79
N ASP A 518 14.41 -34.12 -20.65
CA ASP A 518 13.62 -35.34 -20.45
C ASP A 518 12.82 -35.28 -19.14
N ALA A 519 13.37 -34.66 -18.10
CA ALA A 519 12.66 -34.38 -16.85
C ALA A 519 11.37 -33.55 -17.04
N PHE A 520 11.39 -32.55 -17.94
CA PHE A 520 10.20 -31.74 -18.26
C PHE A 520 9.17 -32.56 -19.04
N LEU A 521 9.61 -33.33 -20.03
CA LEU A 521 8.73 -34.20 -20.80
C LEU A 521 8.07 -35.27 -19.93
N GLY A 522 8.83 -35.83 -18.97
CA GLY A 522 8.32 -36.74 -17.96
C GLY A 522 7.22 -36.11 -17.09
N LEU A 523 7.47 -34.90 -16.57
CA LEU A 523 6.49 -34.15 -15.78
C LEU A 523 5.21 -33.82 -16.56
N ASP A 524 5.35 -33.30 -17.79
CA ASP A 524 4.22 -32.94 -18.64
C ASP A 524 3.37 -34.17 -19.00
N ASN A 525 4.02 -35.29 -19.33
CA ASN A 525 3.32 -36.56 -19.58
C ASN A 525 2.65 -37.11 -18.31
N GLN A 526 3.29 -37.00 -17.14
CA GLN A 526 2.70 -37.43 -15.87
C GLN A 526 1.42 -36.66 -15.57
N VAL A 527 1.43 -35.34 -15.66
CA VAL A 527 0.24 -34.50 -15.42
C VAL A 527 -0.86 -34.79 -16.46
N LYS A 528 -0.51 -34.96 -17.74
CA LYS A 528 -1.48 -35.32 -18.79
C LYS A 528 -2.11 -36.69 -18.54
N ASN A 529 -1.32 -37.70 -18.21
CA ASN A 529 -1.82 -39.05 -17.94
C ASN A 529 -2.75 -39.08 -16.73
N ILE A 530 -2.45 -38.31 -15.68
CA ILE A 530 -3.33 -38.18 -14.52
C ILE A 530 -4.62 -37.47 -14.91
N LEU A 531 -4.56 -36.37 -15.67
CA LEU A 531 -5.74 -35.64 -16.12
C LEU A 531 -6.69 -36.54 -16.92
N THR A 532 -6.16 -37.33 -17.86
CA THR A 532 -6.96 -38.30 -18.64
C THR A 532 -7.51 -39.41 -17.73
N SER A 533 -6.70 -39.94 -16.82
CA SER A 533 -7.15 -40.99 -15.90
C SER A 533 -8.23 -40.50 -14.92
N LEU A 534 -8.13 -39.26 -14.43
CA LEU A 534 -9.14 -38.63 -13.56
C LEU A 534 -10.47 -38.45 -14.28
N ARG A 535 -10.46 -38.08 -15.56
CA ARG A 535 -11.70 -38.02 -16.37
C ARG A 535 -12.38 -39.38 -16.49
N ALA A 536 -11.61 -40.43 -16.77
CA ALA A 536 -12.12 -41.79 -16.78
C ALA A 536 -12.68 -42.21 -15.40
N VAL A 537 -12.01 -41.82 -14.31
CA VAL A 537 -12.50 -42.03 -12.94
C VAL A 537 -13.82 -41.28 -12.67
N ALA A 538 -13.97 -40.04 -13.15
CA ALA A 538 -15.22 -39.28 -13.04
C ALA A 538 -16.38 -40.01 -13.73
N GLU A 539 -16.16 -40.52 -14.94
CA GLU A 539 -17.17 -41.29 -15.67
C GLU A 539 -17.52 -42.59 -14.91
N LEU A 540 -16.53 -43.24 -14.28
CA LEU A 540 -16.70 -44.46 -13.48
C LEU A 540 -17.40 -44.24 -12.12
N GLN A 541 -17.47 -43.02 -11.60
CA GLN A 541 -18.23 -42.71 -10.38
C GLN A 541 -19.75 -42.68 -10.61
N ASN A 542 -20.23 -42.88 -11.85
CA ASN A 542 -21.65 -42.90 -12.15
C ASN A 542 -22.38 -44.03 -11.38
N PRO A 543 -23.48 -43.74 -10.67
CA PRO A 543 -24.22 -44.74 -9.89
C PRO A 543 -24.86 -45.86 -10.73
N ALA A 544 -24.91 -45.70 -12.06
CA ALA A 544 -25.39 -46.74 -12.96
C ALA A 544 -24.46 -47.97 -13.03
N ILE A 545 -23.20 -47.84 -12.60
CA ILE A 545 -22.20 -48.90 -12.67
C ILE A 545 -22.44 -49.95 -11.59
N ARG A 546 -22.24 -51.22 -11.96
CA ARG A 546 -22.50 -52.41 -11.13
C ARG A 546 -21.37 -53.40 -11.33
N GLU A 547 -21.30 -54.45 -10.50
CA GLU A 547 -20.26 -55.49 -10.56
C GLU A 547 -20.02 -56.08 -11.97
N ARG A 548 -21.09 -56.22 -12.77
CA ARG A 548 -20.99 -56.69 -14.17
C ARG A 548 -20.22 -55.73 -15.08
N HIS A 549 -20.35 -54.42 -14.86
CA HIS A 549 -19.66 -53.39 -15.61
C HIS A 549 -18.17 -53.35 -15.20
N TRP A 550 -17.88 -53.54 -13.90
CA TRP A 550 -16.51 -53.72 -13.41
C TRP A 550 -15.84 -54.96 -14.02
N SER A 551 -16.57 -56.08 -14.11
CA SER A 551 -16.11 -57.29 -14.81
C SER A 551 -15.78 -57.04 -16.30
N GLN A 552 -16.60 -56.23 -16.99
CA GLN A 552 -16.34 -55.84 -18.39
C GLN A 552 -15.10 -54.95 -18.52
N LEU A 553 -14.91 -54.01 -17.58
CA LEU A 553 -13.73 -53.14 -17.55
C LEU A 553 -12.45 -53.95 -17.29
N MET A 554 -12.50 -54.93 -16.39
CA MET A 554 -11.38 -55.83 -16.11
C MET A 554 -11.02 -56.70 -17.32
N GLN A 555 -12.02 -57.14 -18.08
CA GLN A 555 -11.81 -57.89 -19.31
C GLN A 555 -11.15 -57.03 -20.39
N ALA A 556 -11.55 -55.75 -20.51
CA ALA A 556 -10.98 -54.80 -21.47
C ALA A 556 -9.54 -54.39 -21.10
N THR A 557 -9.28 -54.12 -19.82
CA THR A 557 -7.97 -53.67 -19.32
C THR A 557 -6.97 -54.83 -19.10
N GLY A 558 -7.46 -56.07 -19.01
CA GLY A 558 -6.62 -57.26 -18.78
C GLY A 558 -6.10 -57.40 -17.34
N VAL A 559 -6.50 -56.52 -16.42
CA VAL A 559 -6.07 -56.52 -15.02
C VAL A 559 -7.19 -57.07 -14.14
N ARG A 560 -6.86 -58.02 -13.25
CA ARG A 560 -7.82 -58.55 -12.29
C ARG A 560 -7.88 -57.66 -11.05
N PHE A 561 -9.06 -57.14 -10.74
CA PHE A 561 -9.29 -56.20 -9.66
C PHE A 561 -10.65 -56.49 -8.97
N THR A 562 -10.75 -56.37 -7.64
CA THR A 562 -12.02 -56.48 -6.91
C THR A 562 -12.33 -55.13 -6.27
N MET A 563 -13.53 -54.61 -6.53
CA MET A 563 -14.02 -53.38 -5.90
C MET A 563 -14.44 -53.68 -4.46
N ASP A 564 -13.59 -53.30 -3.52
CA ASP A 564 -13.79 -53.46 -2.08
C ASP A 564 -13.83 -52.08 -1.39
N GLU A 565 -14.31 -51.99 -0.15
CA GLU A 565 -14.44 -50.69 0.56
C GLU A 565 -13.09 -49.98 0.80
N ASP A 566 -11.98 -50.70 0.68
CA ASP A 566 -10.61 -50.20 0.82
C ASP A 566 -9.92 -49.88 -0.52
N THR A 567 -10.62 -49.98 -1.65
CA THR A 567 -10.08 -49.57 -2.95
C THR A 567 -9.63 -48.11 -2.93
N THR A 568 -8.38 -47.86 -3.33
CA THR A 568 -7.83 -46.50 -3.44
C THR A 568 -7.65 -46.06 -4.89
N LEU A 569 -7.43 -44.76 -5.10
CA LEU A 569 -7.11 -44.22 -6.42
C LEU A 569 -5.84 -44.88 -7.02
N ALA A 570 -4.86 -45.29 -6.20
CA ALA A 570 -3.67 -45.99 -6.68
C ALA A 570 -4.02 -47.27 -7.46
N ASP A 571 -4.98 -48.03 -6.97
CA ASP A 571 -5.38 -49.29 -7.61
C ASP A 571 -6.11 -49.06 -8.94
N LEU A 572 -6.79 -47.93 -9.07
CA LEU A 572 -7.44 -47.51 -10.33
C LEU A 572 -6.44 -46.95 -11.32
N LEU A 573 -5.43 -46.20 -10.87
CA LEU A 573 -4.37 -45.70 -11.74
C LEU A 573 -3.49 -46.83 -12.29
N LYS A 574 -3.33 -47.96 -11.56
CA LYS A 574 -2.66 -49.18 -12.08
C LYS A 574 -3.37 -49.80 -13.29
N LEU A 575 -4.65 -49.51 -13.50
CA LEU A 575 -5.40 -49.96 -14.67
C LEU A 575 -5.01 -49.19 -15.95
N ASN A 576 -4.14 -48.18 -15.84
CA ASN A 576 -3.73 -47.30 -16.94
C ASN A 576 -4.94 -46.76 -17.72
N LEU A 577 -5.94 -46.26 -16.99
CA LEU A 577 -7.22 -45.79 -17.54
C LEU A 577 -7.06 -44.73 -18.63
N HIS A 578 -5.95 -43.98 -18.65
CA HIS A 578 -5.61 -43.04 -19.72
C HIS A 578 -5.46 -43.67 -21.11
N ASN A 579 -5.21 -44.98 -21.22
CA ASN A 579 -5.13 -45.70 -22.49
C ASN A 579 -6.46 -46.32 -22.93
N PHE A 580 -7.47 -46.30 -22.06
CA PHE A 580 -8.76 -47.00 -22.25
C PHE A 580 -9.97 -46.08 -22.01
N GLU A 581 -9.81 -44.77 -22.29
CA GLU A 581 -10.86 -43.77 -22.04
C GLU A 581 -12.13 -44.09 -22.84
N ASP A 582 -12.00 -44.48 -24.10
CA ASP A 582 -13.14 -44.77 -24.97
C ASP A 582 -13.88 -46.05 -24.54
N GLU A 583 -13.16 -47.07 -24.08
CA GLU A 583 -13.75 -48.28 -23.51
C GLU A 583 -14.49 -48.00 -22.20
N VAL A 584 -13.91 -47.17 -21.32
CA VAL A 584 -14.56 -46.72 -20.09
C VAL A 584 -15.86 -45.99 -20.41
N ARG A 585 -15.83 -45.03 -21.34
CA ARG A 585 -17.01 -44.27 -21.77
C ARG A 585 -18.09 -45.19 -22.33
N GLY A 586 -17.71 -46.15 -23.17
CA GLY A 586 -18.65 -47.14 -23.71
C GLY A 586 -19.32 -48.02 -22.65
N ILE A 587 -18.59 -48.41 -21.61
CA ILE A 587 -19.13 -49.20 -20.49
C ILE A 587 -20.07 -48.34 -19.64
N VAL A 588 -19.70 -47.09 -19.35
CA VAL A 588 -20.53 -46.16 -18.58
C VAL A 588 -21.83 -45.85 -19.33
N ASP A 589 -21.75 -45.58 -20.64
CA ASP A 589 -22.93 -45.36 -21.49
C ASP A 589 -23.88 -46.55 -21.47
N LYS A 590 -23.33 -47.77 -21.59
CA LYS A 590 -24.10 -49.00 -21.47
C LYS A 590 -24.77 -49.11 -20.10
N ALA A 591 -24.03 -48.84 -19.02
CA ALA A 591 -24.53 -48.88 -17.66
C ALA A 591 -25.69 -47.89 -17.44
N VAL A 592 -25.55 -46.65 -17.92
CA VAL A 592 -26.59 -45.61 -17.83
C VAL A 592 -27.86 -46.03 -18.58
N LYS A 593 -27.72 -46.61 -19.78
CA LYS A 593 -28.86 -47.12 -20.53
C LYS A 593 -29.53 -48.29 -19.81
N GLU A 594 -28.76 -49.23 -19.27
CA GLU A 594 -29.27 -50.34 -18.45
C GLU A 594 -29.99 -49.87 -17.19
N MET A 595 -29.48 -48.86 -16.49
CA MET A 595 -30.14 -48.26 -15.33
C MET A 595 -31.50 -47.64 -15.70
N GLY A 596 -31.57 -46.99 -16.86
CA GLY A 596 -32.84 -46.49 -17.41
C GLY A 596 -33.86 -47.61 -17.65
N MET A 597 -33.42 -48.74 -18.22
CA MET A 597 -34.28 -49.91 -18.43
C MET A 597 -34.80 -50.47 -17.10
N GLU A 598 -33.94 -50.59 -16.10
CA GLU A 598 -34.35 -51.09 -14.78
C GLU A 598 -35.35 -50.17 -14.09
N LYS A 599 -35.20 -48.85 -14.24
CA LYS A 599 -36.16 -47.89 -13.70
C LYS A 599 -37.54 -48.11 -14.32
N VAL A 600 -37.61 -48.25 -15.65
CA VAL A 600 -38.88 -48.54 -16.36
C VAL A 600 -39.46 -49.88 -15.89
N LEU A 601 -38.66 -50.93 -15.74
CA LEU A 601 -39.13 -52.23 -15.24
C LEU A 601 -39.68 -52.15 -13.81
N LYS A 602 -39.03 -51.39 -12.92
CA LYS A 602 -39.53 -51.15 -11.56
C LYS A 602 -40.81 -50.32 -11.54
N GLU A 603 -40.91 -49.32 -12.41
CA GLU A 603 -42.12 -48.51 -12.57
C GLU A 603 -43.28 -49.35 -13.12
N LEU A 604 -43.02 -50.25 -14.08
CA LEU A 604 -44.01 -51.20 -14.57
C LEU A 604 -44.51 -52.12 -13.45
N ASP A 605 -43.59 -52.75 -12.71
CA ASP A 605 -43.95 -53.64 -11.60
C ASP A 605 -44.78 -52.92 -10.53
N ALA A 606 -44.39 -51.69 -10.17
CA ALA A 606 -45.12 -50.86 -9.23
C ALA A 606 -46.52 -50.46 -9.74
N THR A 607 -46.62 -50.08 -11.01
CA THR A 607 -47.88 -49.66 -11.65
C THR A 607 -48.88 -50.83 -11.68
N TRP A 608 -48.45 -51.99 -12.19
CA TRP A 608 -49.32 -53.17 -12.34
C TRP A 608 -49.61 -53.88 -11.02
N SER A 609 -48.79 -53.69 -9.98
CA SER A 609 -49.11 -54.15 -8.62
C SER A 609 -50.18 -53.31 -7.94
N ALA A 610 -50.35 -52.04 -8.35
CA ALA A 610 -51.31 -51.11 -7.76
C ALA A 610 -52.65 -51.05 -8.51
N MET A 611 -52.65 -51.36 -9.82
CA MET A 611 -53.85 -51.30 -10.66
C MET A 611 -54.90 -52.34 -10.28
N ASN A 612 -56.17 -51.92 -10.21
CA ASN A 612 -57.30 -52.77 -9.86
C ASN A 612 -58.47 -52.56 -10.84
N PHE A 613 -59.19 -53.64 -11.18
CA PHE A 613 -60.40 -53.54 -11.98
C PHE A 613 -61.54 -52.89 -11.21
N GLN A 614 -62.22 -51.95 -11.85
CA GLN A 614 -63.46 -51.37 -11.35
C GLN A 614 -64.66 -52.15 -11.91
N TYR A 615 -65.68 -52.34 -11.08
CA TYR A 615 -66.90 -53.06 -11.45
C TYR A 615 -68.13 -52.16 -11.32
N GLU A 616 -69.02 -52.22 -12.32
CA GLU A 616 -70.32 -51.56 -12.32
C GLU A 616 -71.45 -52.61 -12.35
N PRO A 617 -72.46 -52.51 -11.49
CA PRO A 617 -73.56 -53.47 -11.46
C PRO A 617 -74.45 -53.31 -12.71
N HIS A 618 -74.81 -54.43 -13.35
CA HIS A 618 -75.74 -54.42 -14.47
C HIS A 618 -77.11 -53.87 -14.05
N PRO A 619 -77.74 -52.95 -14.83
CA PRO A 619 -78.96 -52.25 -14.41
C PRO A 619 -80.17 -53.15 -14.07
N ARG A 620 -80.25 -54.37 -14.62
CA ARG A 620 -81.42 -55.26 -14.45
C ARG A 620 -81.16 -56.50 -13.60
N THR A 621 -79.94 -57.03 -13.63
CA THR A 621 -79.58 -58.32 -13.01
C THR A 621 -78.62 -58.17 -11.83
N SER A 622 -78.10 -56.95 -11.60
CA SER A 622 -77.12 -56.62 -10.54
C SER A 622 -75.83 -57.44 -10.58
N VAL A 623 -75.53 -58.12 -11.70
CA VAL A 623 -74.25 -58.81 -11.93
C VAL A 623 -73.14 -57.77 -12.07
N PRO A 624 -71.99 -57.93 -11.40
CA PRO A 624 -70.87 -57.01 -11.54
C PRO A 624 -70.23 -57.14 -12.93
N LEU A 625 -70.34 -56.09 -13.74
CA LEU A 625 -69.68 -55.98 -15.04
C LEU A 625 -68.37 -55.21 -14.88
N ILE A 626 -67.34 -55.56 -15.64
CA ILE A 626 -66.10 -54.78 -15.64
C ILE A 626 -66.37 -53.44 -16.31
N LYS A 627 -66.04 -52.35 -15.62
CA LYS A 627 -66.13 -51.00 -16.19
C LYS A 627 -65.03 -50.81 -17.23
N SER A 628 -65.37 -50.21 -18.36
CA SER A 628 -64.36 -49.71 -19.31
C SER A 628 -63.66 -48.50 -18.71
N ASP A 629 -62.55 -48.74 -18.04
CA ASP A 629 -61.68 -47.70 -17.50
C ASP A 629 -60.70 -47.26 -18.59
N GLU A 630 -60.92 -46.06 -19.16
CA GLU A 630 -60.08 -45.52 -20.24
C GLU A 630 -58.62 -45.36 -19.79
N GLU A 631 -58.40 -45.01 -18.52
CA GLU A 631 -57.05 -44.86 -17.94
C GLU A 631 -56.29 -46.20 -17.90
N LEU A 632 -56.98 -47.31 -17.61
CA LEU A 632 -56.37 -48.64 -17.62
C LEU A 632 -55.93 -49.05 -19.04
N ILE A 633 -56.76 -48.74 -20.05
CA ILE A 633 -56.47 -49.09 -21.44
C ILE A 633 -55.32 -48.23 -21.97
N GLU A 634 -55.35 -46.91 -21.73
CA GLU A 634 -54.28 -45.98 -22.12
C GLU A 634 -52.95 -46.37 -21.46
N THR A 635 -52.94 -46.64 -20.15
CA THR A 635 -51.73 -47.09 -19.44
C THR A 635 -51.24 -48.47 -19.92
N LEU A 636 -52.13 -49.36 -20.36
CA LEU A 636 -51.74 -50.65 -20.96
C LEU A 636 -51.05 -50.45 -22.31
N GLU A 637 -51.65 -49.66 -23.20
CA GLU A 637 -51.10 -49.35 -24.52
C GLU A 637 -49.76 -48.62 -24.40
N ASP A 638 -49.66 -47.60 -23.55
CA ASP A 638 -48.44 -46.84 -23.31
C ASP A 638 -47.31 -47.74 -22.78
N ASN A 639 -47.61 -48.60 -21.80
CA ASN A 639 -46.63 -49.52 -21.24
C ASN A 639 -46.19 -50.59 -22.26
N GLN A 640 -47.08 -51.04 -23.15
CA GLN A 640 -46.71 -51.92 -24.26
C GLN A 640 -45.79 -51.22 -25.27
N VAL A 641 -46.06 -49.96 -25.62
CA VAL A 641 -45.17 -49.18 -26.51
C VAL A 641 -43.82 -48.94 -25.84
N GLN A 642 -43.79 -48.63 -24.55
CA GLN A 642 -42.55 -48.48 -23.78
C GLN A 642 -41.71 -49.77 -23.80
N LEU A 643 -42.32 -50.93 -23.51
CA LEU A 643 -41.62 -52.22 -23.58
C LEU A 643 -41.16 -52.55 -25.02
N GLN A 644 -41.94 -52.21 -26.04
CA GLN A 644 -41.54 -52.37 -27.44
C GLN A 644 -40.32 -51.50 -27.79
N ASN A 645 -40.25 -50.28 -27.26
CA ASN A 645 -39.08 -49.42 -27.40
C ASN A 645 -37.85 -50.01 -26.69
N LEU A 646 -38.02 -50.60 -25.50
CA LEU A 646 -36.94 -51.31 -24.82
C LEU A 646 -36.45 -52.51 -25.63
N MET A 647 -37.34 -53.26 -26.27
CA MET A 647 -37.04 -54.42 -27.12
C MET A 647 -36.16 -54.09 -28.33
N THR A 648 -36.27 -52.88 -28.86
CA THR A 648 -35.44 -52.43 -29.99
C THR A 648 -34.08 -51.86 -29.56
N SER A 649 -33.86 -51.68 -28.26
CA SER A 649 -32.60 -51.15 -27.73
C SER A 649 -31.47 -52.17 -27.82
N LYS A 650 -30.32 -51.75 -28.35
CA LYS A 650 -29.10 -52.58 -28.44
C LYS A 650 -28.50 -53.01 -27.09
N TYR A 651 -28.95 -52.42 -25.98
CA TYR A 651 -28.46 -52.71 -24.62
C TYR A 651 -29.36 -53.67 -23.83
N ILE A 652 -30.39 -54.26 -24.46
CA ILE A 652 -31.37 -55.13 -23.80
C ILE A 652 -30.81 -56.47 -23.31
N ALA A 653 -29.64 -56.90 -23.77
CA ALA A 653 -29.14 -58.27 -23.60
C ALA A 653 -29.31 -58.87 -22.19
N PHE A 654 -29.11 -58.07 -21.13
CA PHE A 654 -29.30 -58.51 -19.74
C PHE A 654 -30.78 -58.60 -19.32
N PHE A 655 -31.60 -57.63 -19.71
CA PHE A 655 -33.02 -57.53 -19.33
C PHE A 655 -33.96 -58.23 -20.32
N LEU A 656 -33.44 -58.94 -21.32
CA LEU A 656 -34.22 -59.53 -22.40
C LEU A 656 -35.32 -60.48 -21.88
N GLU A 657 -34.99 -61.33 -20.90
CA GLU A 657 -35.97 -62.27 -20.33
C GLU A 657 -37.06 -61.53 -19.55
N GLU A 658 -36.70 -60.53 -18.74
CA GLU A 658 -37.66 -59.77 -17.95
C GLU A 658 -38.58 -58.89 -18.83
N VAL A 659 -38.00 -58.15 -19.78
CA VAL A 659 -38.75 -57.33 -20.75
C VAL A 659 -39.66 -58.21 -21.61
N SER A 660 -39.17 -59.34 -22.11
CA SER A 660 -39.99 -60.29 -22.88
C SER A 660 -41.11 -60.90 -22.04
N GLY A 661 -40.84 -61.18 -20.77
CA GLY A 661 -41.84 -61.65 -19.81
C GLY A 661 -42.96 -60.63 -19.61
N TRP A 662 -42.62 -59.37 -19.37
CA TRP A 662 -43.60 -58.27 -19.27
C TRP A 662 -44.37 -58.04 -20.56
N GLN A 663 -43.70 -58.03 -21.72
CA GLN A 663 -44.35 -57.88 -23.03
C GLN A 663 -45.42 -58.95 -23.24
N LYS A 664 -45.10 -60.22 -22.97
CA LYS A 664 -46.05 -61.33 -23.10
C LYS A 664 -47.21 -61.21 -22.14
N LYS A 665 -46.95 -60.83 -20.88
CA LYS A 665 -47.99 -60.64 -19.86
C LYS A 665 -48.97 -59.53 -20.26
N LEU A 666 -48.47 -58.35 -20.64
CA LEU A 666 -49.31 -57.22 -21.03
C LEU A 666 -50.06 -57.46 -22.35
N SER A 667 -49.42 -58.11 -23.34
CA SER A 667 -50.10 -58.48 -24.59
C SER A 667 -51.19 -59.53 -24.38
N SER A 668 -50.96 -60.49 -23.48
CA SER A 668 -51.99 -61.48 -23.11
C SER A 668 -53.12 -60.82 -22.33
N ALA A 669 -52.81 -59.93 -21.40
CA ALA A 669 -53.81 -59.16 -20.65
C ALA A 669 -54.69 -58.32 -21.59
N ASP A 670 -54.08 -57.59 -22.53
CA ASP A 670 -54.80 -56.81 -23.55
C ASP A 670 -55.74 -57.67 -24.40
N SER A 671 -55.25 -58.81 -24.88
CA SER A 671 -56.07 -59.76 -25.66
C SER A 671 -57.26 -60.28 -24.85
N VAL A 672 -57.02 -60.66 -23.59
CA VAL A 672 -58.07 -61.18 -22.69
C VAL A 672 -59.09 -60.09 -22.33
N ILE A 673 -58.63 -58.87 -22.03
CA ILE A 673 -59.50 -57.72 -21.71
C ILE A 673 -60.36 -57.36 -22.93
N SER A 674 -59.79 -57.34 -24.13
CA SER A 674 -60.51 -57.08 -25.37
C SER A 674 -61.60 -58.11 -25.65
N ILE A 675 -61.28 -59.40 -25.55
CA ILE A 675 -62.25 -60.49 -25.71
C ILE A 675 -63.32 -60.42 -24.61
N TRP A 676 -62.92 -60.13 -23.36
CA TRP A 676 -63.85 -59.98 -22.25
C TRP A 676 -64.85 -58.86 -22.50
N PHE A 677 -64.40 -57.69 -22.97
CA PHE A 677 -65.30 -56.59 -23.32
C PHE A 677 -66.21 -56.92 -24.51
N GLU A 678 -65.73 -57.65 -25.52
CA GLU A 678 -66.55 -58.09 -26.65
C GLU A 678 -67.64 -59.06 -26.19
N VAL A 679 -67.28 -60.05 -25.37
CA VAL A 679 -68.22 -61.02 -24.78
C VAL A 679 -69.19 -60.31 -23.84
N GLN A 680 -68.72 -59.39 -22.99
CA GLN A 680 -69.56 -58.62 -22.09
C GLN A 680 -70.56 -57.74 -22.85
N ARG A 681 -70.13 -57.12 -23.95
CA ARG A 681 -70.98 -56.28 -24.81
C ARG A 681 -72.02 -57.12 -25.57
N THR A 682 -71.62 -58.23 -26.16
CA THR A 682 -72.53 -59.15 -26.87
C THR A 682 -73.51 -59.79 -25.90
N TRP A 683 -73.07 -60.23 -24.73
CA TRP A 683 -73.93 -60.72 -23.66
C TRP A 683 -74.94 -59.67 -23.19
N SER A 684 -74.50 -58.44 -22.90
CA SER A 684 -75.39 -57.35 -22.47
C SER A 684 -76.43 -57.02 -23.56
N HIS A 685 -76.05 -57.08 -24.83
CA HIS A 685 -76.97 -56.88 -25.95
C HIS A 685 -77.99 -58.03 -26.06
N LEU A 686 -77.53 -59.28 -25.99
CA LEU A 686 -78.41 -60.45 -26.04
C LEU A 686 -79.35 -60.51 -24.81
N GLU A 687 -78.86 -60.14 -23.62
CA GLU A 687 -79.67 -60.00 -22.40
C GLU A 687 -80.85 -59.06 -22.65
N SER A 688 -80.58 -57.87 -23.20
CA SER A 688 -81.60 -56.87 -23.47
C SER A 688 -82.69 -57.35 -24.44
N ILE A 689 -82.33 -58.24 -25.38
CA ILE A 689 -83.24 -58.81 -26.39
C ILE A 689 -84.06 -59.97 -25.81
N PHE A 690 -83.42 -60.91 -25.12
CA PHE A 690 -84.05 -62.16 -24.66
C PHE A 690 -84.78 -62.02 -23.31
N ILE A 691 -84.32 -61.14 -22.42
CA ILE A 691 -84.95 -60.89 -21.11
C ILE A 691 -85.91 -59.68 -21.20
N GLY A 692 -85.71 -58.77 -22.15
CA GLY A 692 -86.56 -57.59 -22.34
C GLY A 692 -87.91 -57.84 -23.01
N SER A 693 -88.08 -58.95 -23.75
CA SER A 693 -89.30 -59.25 -24.50
C SER A 693 -89.79 -60.68 -24.23
N ASP A 694 -90.87 -60.80 -23.45
CA ASP A 694 -91.49 -62.08 -23.08
C ASP A 694 -91.97 -62.91 -24.30
N ASP A 695 -92.28 -62.24 -25.42
CA ASP A 695 -92.80 -62.89 -26.63
C ASP A 695 -91.70 -63.68 -27.38
N ILE A 696 -90.47 -63.13 -27.43
CA ILE A 696 -89.31 -63.81 -28.01
C ILE A 696 -88.93 -65.02 -27.16
N ARG A 697 -89.09 -64.92 -25.83
CA ARG A 697 -88.78 -65.98 -24.89
C ARG A 697 -89.69 -67.21 -25.04
N ALA A 698 -90.95 -66.98 -25.43
CA ALA A 698 -91.93 -68.06 -25.63
C ALA A 698 -91.77 -68.80 -26.97
N GLN A 699 -91.26 -68.14 -28.01
CA GLN A 699 -91.17 -68.72 -29.36
C GLN A 699 -89.89 -69.53 -29.62
N LEU A 700 -88.81 -69.31 -28.87
CA LEU A 700 -87.50 -69.96 -29.08
C LEU A 700 -86.95 -70.62 -27.79
N PRO A 701 -87.60 -71.69 -27.27
CA PRO A 701 -87.18 -72.34 -26.02
C PRO A 701 -85.83 -73.08 -26.10
N GLU A 702 -85.47 -73.66 -27.26
CA GLU A 702 -84.17 -74.36 -27.42
C GLU A 702 -82.96 -73.40 -27.39
N VAL A 703 -83.12 -72.17 -27.86
CA VAL A 703 -82.03 -71.18 -27.88
C VAL A 703 -81.75 -70.66 -26.46
N LEU A 704 -82.79 -70.55 -25.62
CA LEU A 704 -82.66 -70.14 -24.22
C LEU A 704 -81.93 -71.17 -23.34
N VAL A 705 -82.00 -72.46 -23.66
CA VAL A 705 -81.30 -73.52 -22.90
C VAL A 705 -79.79 -73.50 -23.15
N ASN A 706 -79.37 -73.05 -24.35
CA ASN A 706 -77.96 -72.97 -24.73
C ASN A 706 -77.33 -71.60 -24.44
N LEU A 707 -78.12 -70.61 -24.01
CA LEU A 707 -77.62 -69.30 -23.61
C LEU A 707 -77.36 -69.27 -22.11
N PRO A 708 -76.18 -68.80 -21.64
CA PRO A 708 -75.80 -68.82 -20.23
C PRO A 708 -76.46 -67.65 -19.47
N PHE A 709 -77.79 -67.57 -19.48
CA PHE A 709 -78.54 -66.58 -18.71
C PHE A 709 -78.91 -67.08 -17.30
N GLN A 710 -78.49 -68.30 -16.92
CA GLN A 710 -78.79 -68.89 -15.61
C GLN A 710 -77.56 -69.18 -14.71
N CYS A 711 -76.34 -68.79 -15.09
CA CYS A 711 -75.21 -68.82 -14.17
C CYS A 711 -74.95 -67.42 -13.60
N PRO A 712 -75.04 -67.21 -12.26
CA PRO A 712 -74.34 -66.10 -11.64
C PRO A 712 -72.85 -66.44 -11.58
N LEU A 713 -72.08 -65.63 -12.32
CA LEU A 713 -70.62 -65.60 -12.46
C LEU A 713 -69.99 -66.70 -13.33
#